data_AF-A0A8C1TEY3-F1
#
_entry.id   AF-A0A8C1TEY3-F1
#
_cell.length_a   1.000
_cell.length_b   1.000
_cell.length_c   1.000
_cell.angle_alpha   90.00
_cell.angle_beta   90.00
_cell.angle_gamma   90.00
#
_symmetry.space_group_name_H-M   'P 1'
#
loop_
_entity.id
_entity.type
_entity.pdbx_description
1 polymer ?
#
loop_
_entity_poly.entity_id
_entity_poly.type
_entity_poly.pdbx_seq_one_letter_code
_entity_poly.pdbx_strand_id
1 'polypeptide(L)'
;MQERTKAVLQKNMLETGDLQRIKDQYKISMKNKSENLFEGNKRKETQTLLNRIYTQLYIIEGESEGVNEEHEVLQMEKTARTQHSQDTPIDCNDIFKASSEPGCEEKEQIKTVLTKGIAGIGKSVSVKKFILDWAEGKANQDVDFMFVLPFRELNLIRDHQYSLHRLLLDFHPELQDLDSQIYEECKVVFIFDGLDESRITLMFSDAQKICDVTETSSVAVLMSNLMKGKLLPSALIWITSRPAAAIHIPSKYISRLTEIQGFTEPQKEEYFRKRISDQHQASRIISHIRRARSLHIMCHIPVFCWISSTVLQKFLEEDLSVEIPQTLTEMYIHFLLIQINMRNQKYEERDPEKLLQFNREVIVKLAEVAFKQLMKGNVMFYEKDLIESGIDITDASVYSGICTEIFKEESVIHQRKVYSFIHLSVQEFLAAFYVFYFHISSNTEALLDSLQNLHKRAVDKATESENGQLDLFLRFLLGIALESNQRLLQDLLTHTENSSDSIRRTTQYIKEKIKDGHELSTDRSINLFLCLLEVKDQTLSREIQEFVKSDKHSEKKLSPAHCSTISYMLQMSEEPLDELDLKKYNTSDEGRRRLIPAVINCRKALFAGCNLSGQHCETVSSALQSSTCVLRELDLSNNDLQDSGVKLLSDGLKSTNSQLEILRYFRFDLGYRECSEAVKFNTLSK
;
A
#
# COMPACT_ATOMS: atom_id res chain seq x y z
N MET A 1 40.55 17.87 48.65
CA MET A 1 39.37 17.12 48.15
C MET A 1 38.31 18.04 47.54
N GLN A 2 37.91 19.14 48.19
CA GLN A 2 36.86 20.05 47.68
C GLN A 2 37.14 20.70 46.31
N GLU A 3 38.40 20.98 45.95
CA GLU A 3 38.75 21.52 44.61
C GLU A 3 38.66 20.47 43.49
N ARG A 4 39.00 19.20 43.77
CA ARG A 4 38.79 18.10 42.80
C ARG A 4 37.30 17.83 42.58
N THR A 5 36.48 17.91 43.63
CA THR A 5 35.03 17.74 43.51
C THR A 5 34.39 18.89 42.74
N LYS A 6 34.84 20.14 42.94
CA LYS A 6 34.41 21.29 42.14
C LYS A 6 34.82 21.18 40.67
N ALA A 7 36.06 20.76 40.38
CA ALA A 7 36.53 20.58 39.00
C ALA A 7 35.81 19.44 38.27
N VAL A 8 35.49 18.34 38.95
CA VAL A 8 34.68 17.24 38.39
C VAL A 8 33.23 17.68 38.18
N LEU A 9 32.63 18.42 39.11
CA LEU A 9 31.29 18.97 38.94
C LEU A 9 31.25 19.99 37.79
N GLN A 10 32.26 20.86 37.65
CA GLN A 10 32.35 21.83 36.56
C GLN A 10 32.58 21.14 35.20
N LYS A 11 33.42 20.10 35.15
CA LYS A 11 33.65 19.30 33.94
C LYS A 11 32.37 18.54 33.52
N ASN A 12 31.68 17.90 34.47
CA ASN A 12 30.40 17.24 34.21
C ASN A 12 29.30 18.24 33.82
N MET A 13 29.29 19.47 34.35
CA MET A 13 28.34 20.52 33.93
C MET A 13 28.64 21.07 32.53
N LEU A 14 29.92 21.17 32.13
CA LEU A 14 30.33 21.54 30.78
C LEU A 14 30.03 20.42 29.78
N GLU A 15 30.34 19.16 30.12
CA GLU A 15 30.03 17.98 29.30
C GLU A 15 28.51 17.77 29.14
N THR A 16 27.70 18.03 30.17
CA THR A 16 26.22 17.96 30.06
C THR A 16 25.62 19.13 29.27
N GLY A 17 26.18 20.34 29.37
CA GLY A 17 25.78 21.50 28.58
C GLY A 17 26.10 21.33 27.09
N ASP A 18 27.28 20.79 26.78
CA ASP A 18 27.70 20.49 25.40
C ASP A 18 26.90 19.33 24.82
N LEU A 19 26.62 18.28 25.60
CA LEU A 19 25.77 17.16 25.18
C LEU A 19 24.33 17.63 24.88
N GLN A 20 23.74 18.48 25.72
CA GLN A 20 22.40 19.01 25.46
C GLN A 20 22.37 19.85 24.18
N ARG A 21 23.41 20.66 23.94
CA ARG A 21 23.54 21.45 22.71
C ARG A 21 23.63 20.56 21.47
N ILE A 22 24.39 19.46 21.52
CA ILE A 22 24.48 18.49 20.42
C ILE A 22 23.12 17.82 20.19
N LYS A 23 22.42 17.41 21.26
CA LYS A 23 21.06 16.84 21.17
C LYS A 23 20.08 17.81 20.50
N ASP A 24 20.11 19.08 20.88
CA ASP A 24 19.23 20.10 20.30
C ASP A 24 19.54 20.38 18.82
N GLN A 25 20.83 20.50 18.47
CA GLN A 25 21.27 20.64 17.07
C GLN A 25 20.87 19.42 16.23
N TYR A 26 21.04 18.21 16.78
CA TYR A 26 20.65 16.98 16.12
C TYR A 26 19.13 16.91 15.91
N LYS A 27 18.32 17.23 16.93
CA LYS A 27 16.85 17.33 16.80
C LYS A 27 16.44 18.31 15.70
N ILE A 28 17.07 19.47 15.60
CA ILE A 28 16.81 20.45 14.54
C ILE A 28 17.13 19.86 13.16
N SER A 29 18.28 19.19 13.00
CA SER A 29 18.62 18.53 11.74
C SER A 29 17.59 17.45 11.37
N MET A 30 17.21 16.60 12.32
CA MET A 30 16.22 15.54 12.11
C MET A 30 14.83 16.10 11.79
N LYS A 31 14.45 17.23 12.40
CA LYS A 31 13.24 17.98 12.02
C LYS A 31 13.31 18.39 10.56
N ASN A 32 14.37 19.10 10.16
CA ASN A 32 14.52 19.60 8.78
C ASN A 32 14.51 18.47 7.74
N LYS A 33 15.08 17.30 8.08
CA LYS A 33 15.08 16.10 7.22
C LYS A 33 13.69 15.44 7.11
N SER A 34 12.85 15.56 8.13
CA SER A 34 11.56 14.84 8.26
C SER A 34 10.32 15.70 8.02
N GLU A 35 10.45 17.03 8.10
CA GLU A 35 9.36 18.01 7.98
C GLU A 35 8.73 18.04 6.59
N ASN A 36 9.51 17.70 5.56
CA ASN A 36 9.09 17.76 4.17
C ASN A 36 8.81 16.36 3.61
N LEU A 37 7.62 16.19 3.02
CA LEU A 37 7.36 15.08 2.12
C LEU A 37 7.78 15.51 0.72
N PHE A 38 8.81 14.87 0.17
CA PHE A 38 9.20 15.10 -1.22
C PHE A 38 8.21 14.39 -2.14
N GLU A 39 7.22 15.14 -2.63
CA GLU A 39 6.31 14.71 -3.69
C GLU A 39 6.82 15.12 -5.08
N GLY A 40 8.14 15.11 -5.27
CA GLY A 40 8.81 15.76 -6.42
C GLY A 40 9.27 17.19 -6.12
N ASN A 41 10.23 17.66 -6.92
CA ASN A 41 11.02 18.92 -6.82
C ASN A 41 11.96 19.09 -5.60
N LYS A 42 13.28 19.03 -5.85
CA LYS A 42 14.33 19.53 -4.91
C LYS A 42 14.58 21.04 -5.00
N ARG A 43 14.01 21.78 -5.98
CA ARG A 43 14.54 23.11 -6.35
C ARG A 43 13.59 24.31 -6.47
N LYS A 44 12.26 24.20 -6.34
CA LYS A 44 11.37 25.39 -6.21
C LYS A 44 10.01 25.06 -5.56
N GLU A 45 9.71 25.79 -4.47
CA GLU A 45 8.40 26.24 -3.94
C GLU A 45 7.21 25.30 -3.67
N THR A 46 7.25 24.00 -3.92
CA THR A 46 6.18 23.07 -3.48
C THR A 46 6.66 22.00 -2.51
N GLN A 47 7.35 22.42 -1.45
CA GLN A 47 7.54 21.54 -0.29
C GLN A 47 6.22 21.44 0.49
N THR A 48 5.55 20.30 0.40
CA THR A 48 4.38 20.04 1.22
C THR A 48 4.84 19.62 2.60
N LEU A 49 4.53 20.45 3.60
CA LEU A 49 4.78 20.13 4.99
C LEU A 49 4.04 18.83 5.34
N LEU A 50 4.77 17.84 5.86
CA LEU A 50 4.21 16.53 6.21
C LEU A 50 3.00 16.70 7.13
N ASN A 51 3.11 17.55 8.15
CA ASN A 51 2.02 17.84 9.10
C ASN A 51 0.74 18.37 8.44
N ARG A 52 0.81 18.99 7.26
CA ARG A 52 -0.37 19.53 6.55
C ARG A 52 -1.20 18.43 5.90
N ILE A 53 -0.55 17.40 5.37
CA ILE A 53 -1.19 16.33 4.60
C ILE A 53 -1.25 14.99 5.33
N TYR A 54 -0.47 14.83 6.41
CA TYR A 54 -0.40 13.59 7.16
C TYR A 54 -1.78 13.22 7.69
N THR A 55 -2.18 12.00 7.36
CA THR A 55 -3.38 11.34 7.85
C THR A 55 -2.91 10.11 8.59
N GLN A 56 -3.36 9.93 9.84
CA GLN A 56 -2.95 8.81 10.66
C GLN A 56 -3.29 7.50 9.94
N LEU A 57 -2.34 6.57 9.89
CA LEU A 57 -2.59 5.23 9.32
C LEU A 57 -3.22 4.33 10.38
N TYR A 58 -4.05 3.38 9.94
CA TYR A 58 -4.53 2.31 10.80
C TYR A 58 -3.42 1.27 10.98
N ILE A 59 -2.93 1.12 12.21
CA ILE A 59 -1.86 0.19 12.60
C ILE A 59 -2.41 -0.73 13.67
N ILE A 60 -2.16 -2.03 13.54
CA ILE A 60 -2.65 -3.06 14.48
C ILE A 60 -1.47 -3.80 15.12
N GLU A 61 -1.66 -4.30 16.34
CA GLU A 61 -0.76 -5.29 16.96
C GLU A 61 -1.04 -6.68 16.37
N GLY A 62 0.01 -7.40 15.97
CA GLY A 62 -0.09 -8.71 15.33
C GLY A 62 -0.01 -8.66 13.79
N GLU A 63 -0.51 -9.71 13.15
CA GLU A 63 -0.66 -9.82 11.70
C GLU A 63 -2.05 -10.35 11.37
N SER A 64 -2.68 -9.81 10.33
CA SER A 64 -3.93 -10.33 9.79
C SER A 64 -3.73 -11.60 8.97
N GLU A 65 -4.80 -12.38 8.75
CA GLU A 65 -4.72 -13.61 7.94
C GLU A 65 -4.36 -13.27 6.48
N GLY A 66 -3.34 -13.95 5.91
CA GLY A 66 -2.95 -13.80 4.50
C GLY A 66 -1.89 -12.72 4.21
N VAL A 67 -1.41 -12.01 5.24
CA VAL A 67 -0.38 -10.96 5.10
C VAL A 67 0.91 -11.47 4.48
N ASN A 68 1.26 -12.74 4.71
CA ASN A 68 2.53 -13.32 4.27
C ASN A 68 2.53 -13.83 2.82
N GLU A 69 1.40 -13.79 2.10
CA GLU A 69 1.23 -14.57 0.86
C GLU A 69 1.22 -13.76 -0.47
N GLU A 70 1.11 -12.41 -0.51
CA GLU A 70 0.55 -11.76 -1.73
C GLU A 70 1.02 -10.37 -2.19
N HIS A 71 0.71 -10.05 -3.46
CA HIS A 71 0.86 -8.75 -4.13
C HIS A 71 -0.02 -7.64 -3.53
N GLU A 72 0.41 -6.40 -3.68
CA GLU A 72 -0.20 -5.19 -3.09
C GLU A 72 -1.70 -5.06 -3.40
N VAL A 73 -2.11 -5.32 -4.64
CA VAL A 73 -3.52 -5.16 -5.06
C VAL A 73 -4.42 -6.19 -4.41
N LEU A 74 -3.94 -7.42 -4.24
CA LEU A 74 -4.73 -8.51 -3.70
C LEU A 74 -4.95 -8.39 -2.20
N GLN A 75 -3.93 -7.92 -1.47
CA GLN A 75 -4.09 -7.64 -0.06
C GLN A 75 -5.08 -6.51 0.20
N MET A 76 -5.10 -5.46 -0.62
CA MET A 76 -6.11 -4.39 -0.48
C MET A 76 -7.53 -4.92 -0.72
N GLU A 77 -7.68 -5.81 -1.70
CA GLU A 77 -8.97 -6.42 -2.03
C GLU A 77 -9.40 -7.44 -0.97
N LYS A 78 -8.46 -8.07 -0.27
CA LYS A 78 -8.72 -8.90 0.92
C LYS A 78 -9.04 -8.07 2.15
N THR A 79 -8.28 -7.02 2.47
CA THR A 79 -8.57 -6.10 3.58
C THR A 79 -9.90 -5.35 3.39
N ALA A 80 -10.31 -5.10 2.14
CA ALA A 80 -11.67 -4.63 1.86
C ALA A 80 -12.77 -5.67 2.19
N ARG A 81 -12.42 -6.97 2.30
CA ARG A 81 -13.33 -8.10 2.59
C ARG A 81 -13.25 -8.62 4.03
N THR A 82 -12.12 -8.45 4.73
CA THR A 82 -11.86 -8.88 6.12
C THR A 82 -11.56 -7.67 7.00
N GLN A 83 -12.28 -7.47 8.12
CA GLN A 83 -12.16 -6.27 8.97
C GLN A 83 -12.28 -6.57 10.49
N HIS A 84 -12.22 -5.53 11.33
CA HIS A 84 -11.10 -5.15 12.24
C HIS A 84 -11.36 -5.23 13.77
N SER A 85 -12.34 -5.97 14.26
CA SER A 85 -12.79 -5.90 15.67
C SER A 85 -12.01 -6.79 16.64
N GLN A 86 -11.18 -7.71 16.16
CA GLN A 86 -10.18 -8.40 17.00
C GLN A 86 -8.82 -7.70 17.01
N ASP A 87 -8.63 -6.70 16.15
CA ASP A 87 -7.35 -6.00 16.04
C ASP A 87 -7.17 -5.05 17.24
N THR A 88 -5.98 -5.03 17.81
CA THR A 88 -5.62 -4.02 18.83
C THR A 88 -4.97 -2.83 18.12
N PRO A 89 -5.70 -1.72 17.88
CA PRO A 89 -5.13 -0.58 17.19
C PRO A 89 -4.03 0.07 18.04
N ILE A 90 -2.93 0.44 17.39
CA ILE A 90 -1.79 1.09 18.03
C ILE A 90 -1.56 2.45 17.35
N ASP A 91 -1.37 3.50 18.15
CA ASP A 91 -0.83 4.76 17.64
C ASP A 91 0.66 4.59 17.29
N CYS A 92 1.09 5.12 16.14
CA CYS A 92 2.48 5.05 15.69
C CYS A 92 3.47 5.56 16.76
N ASN A 93 3.10 6.61 17.51
CA ASN A 93 3.93 7.16 18.58
C ASN A 93 4.00 6.27 19.83
N ASP A 94 3.09 5.29 19.96
CA ASP A 94 2.99 4.37 21.09
C ASP A 94 3.56 2.98 20.77
N ILE A 95 4.24 2.81 19.64
CA ILE A 95 4.71 1.52 19.14
C ILE A 95 5.61 0.75 20.13
N PHE A 96 6.39 1.47 20.95
CA PHE A 96 7.26 0.92 22.01
C PHE A 96 6.61 0.91 23.41
N LYS A 97 5.39 1.45 23.57
CA LYS A 97 4.68 1.43 24.85
C LYS A 97 3.98 0.10 25.04
N ALA A 98 4.13 -0.50 26.21
CA ALA A 98 3.42 -1.73 26.54
C ALA A 98 1.91 -1.48 26.63
N SER A 99 1.10 -2.41 26.10
CA SER A 99 -0.36 -2.31 26.14
C SER A 99 -0.86 -2.22 27.58
N SER A 100 -1.71 -1.25 27.88
CA SER A 100 -2.28 -1.02 29.22
C SER A 100 -3.50 -1.90 29.47
N GLU A 101 -3.36 -3.22 29.32
CA GLU A 101 -4.39 -4.14 29.80
C GLU A 101 -4.26 -4.35 31.32
N PRO A 102 -5.36 -4.25 32.10
CA PRO A 102 -5.34 -4.53 33.53
C PRO A 102 -5.31 -6.05 33.76
N GLY A 103 -4.19 -6.59 34.24
CA GLY A 103 -4.12 -7.99 34.72
C GLY A 103 -2.82 -8.76 34.47
N CYS A 104 -1.91 -8.29 33.60
CA CYS A 104 -0.62 -8.95 33.41
C CYS A 104 0.47 -8.35 34.32
N GLU A 105 0.88 -9.12 35.32
CA GLU A 105 2.10 -8.90 36.08
C GLU A 105 3.33 -9.27 35.21
N GLU A 106 4.36 -8.42 35.26
CA GLU A 106 5.62 -8.44 34.48
C GLU A 106 5.50 -8.18 32.96
N LYS A 107 5.33 -6.90 32.59
CA LYS A 107 5.40 -6.47 31.17
C LYS A 107 6.86 -6.48 30.71
N GLU A 108 7.23 -7.46 29.88
CA GLU A 108 8.50 -7.43 29.14
C GLU A 108 8.64 -6.10 28.39
N GLN A 109 9.80 -5.46 28.52
CA GLN A 109 10.09 -4.21 27.82
C GLN A 109 10.15 -4.49 26.31
N ILE A 110 9.30 -3.80 25.54
CA ILE A 110 9.26 -3.95 24.08
C ILE A 110 10.51 -3.31 23.50
N LYS A 111 11.49 -4.14 23.13
CA LYS A 111 12.77 -3.68 22.59
C LYS A 111 12.77 -3.60 21.08
N THR A 112 12.23 -4.61 20.40
CA THR A 112 12.28 -4.69 18.94
C THR A 112 10.89 -4.82 18.36
N VAL A 113 10.51 -3.87 17.51
CA VAL A 113 9.25 -3.87 16.78
C VAL A 113 9.49 -4.10 15.30
N LEU A 114 8.79 -5.08 14.72
CA LEU A 114 8.73 -5.28 13.28
C LEU A 114 7.36 -4.83 12.77
N THR A 115 7.35 -3.85 11.88
CA THR A 115 6.15 -3.37 11.20
C THR A 115 6.09 -3.90 9.78
N LYS A 116 5.08 -4.72 9.51
CA LYS A 116 4.74 -5.22 8.17
C LYS A 116 3.78 -4.26 7.46
N GLY A 117 3.87 -4.25 6.13
CA GLY A 117 2.87 -3.60 5.29
C GLY A 117 3.24 -3.66 3.82
N ILE A 118 2.25 -3.62 2.95
CA ILE A 118 2.43 -3.64 1.48
C ILE A 118 3.15 -2.37 0.97
N ALA A 119 3.62 -2.35 -0.28
CA ALA A 119 4.27 -1.12 -0.77
C ALA A 119 3.26 0.02 -0.91
N GLY A 120 3.78 1.25 -0.83
CA GLY A 120 2.94 2.46 -0.88
C GLY A 120 2.04 2.70 0.33
N ILE A 121 1.90 1.73 1.25
CA ILE A 121 0.97 1.79 2.39
C ILE A 121 1.32 2.90 3.41
N GLY A 122 2.56 3.42 3.36
CA GLY A 122 3.00 4.51 4.23
C GLY A 122 3.97 4.12 5.34
N LYS A 123 4.68 2.99 5.23
CA LYS A 123 5.75 2.56 6.18
C LYS A 123 6.78 3.68 6.43
N SER A 124 7.49 4.12 5.39
CA SER A 124 8.51 5.17 5.50
C SER A 124 7.92 6.53 5.89
N VAL A 125 6.66 6.81 5.54
CA VAL A 125 5.97 8.06 5.93
C VAL A 125 5.67 8.06 7.44
N SER A 126 5.31 6.89 8.00
CA SER A 126 5.10 6.70 9.43
C SER A 126 6.39 6.90 10.22
N VAL A 127 7.51 6.36 9.71
CA VAL A 127 8.85 6.60 10.27
C VAL A 127 9.17 8.09 10.30
N LYS A 128 9.00 8.79 9.17
CA LYS A 128 9.21 10.24 9.09
C LYS A 128 8.34 11.00 10.08
N LYS A 129 7.06 10.62 10.20
CA LYS A 129 6.12 11.27 11.13
C LYS A 129 6.53 11.06 12.59
N PHE A 130 6.92 9.84 12.96
CA PHE A 130 7.39 9.49 14.30
C PHE A 130 8.61 10.34 14.71
N ILE A 131 9.58 10.49 13.80
CA ILE A 131 10.76 11.34 14.02
C ILE A 131 10.38 12.81 14.12
N LEU A 132 9.46 13.28 13.26
CA LEU A 132 9.02 14.67 13.26
C LEU A 132 8.32 15.02 14.59
N ASP A 133 7.44 14.15 15.10
CA ASP A 133 6.78 14.35 16.39
C ASP A 133 7.76 14.34 17.57
N TRP A 134 8.82 13.52 17.51
CA TRP A 134 9.91 13.56 18.47
C TRP A 134 10.71 14.86 18.39
N ALA A 135 11.08 15.29 17.18
CA ALA A 135 11.89 16.49 16.98
C ALA A 135 11.13 17.78 17.29
N GLU A 136 9.80 17.80 17.15
CA GLU A 136 8.92 18.92 17.50
C GLU A 136 8.50 18.96 18.97
N GLY A 137 8.90 17.98 19.79
CA GLY A 137 8.55 17.96 21.21
C GLY A 137 7.18 17.34 21.53
N LYS A 138 6.51 16.71 20.56
CA LYS A 138 5.12 16.23 20.69
C LYS A 138 5.03 14.84 21.32
N ALA A 139 5.97 13.94 21.01
CA ALA A 139 5.97 12.55 21.48
C ALA A 139 7.39 12.05 21.80
N ASN A 140 7.51 10.95 22.55
CA ASN A 140 8.76 10.22 22.79
C ASN A 140 9.93 11.08 23.32
N GLN A 141 9.66 12.09 24.15
CA GLN A 141 10.69 13.02 24.66
C GLN A 141 11.66 12.39 25.67
N ASP A 142 11.38 11.17 26.11
CA ASP A 142 12.27 10.32 26.90
C ASP A 142 13.41 9.70 26.07
N VAL A 143 13.36 9.80 24.74
CA VAL A 143 14.41 9.33 23.81
C VAL A 143 15.40 10.45 23.51
N ASP A 144 16.68 10.16 23.69
CA ASP A 144 17.79 11.10 23.46
C ASP A 144 18.20 11.18 21.99
N PHE A 145 18.25 10.03 21.29
CA PHE A 145 18.67 9.94 19.90
C PHE A 145 17.78 8.97 19.11
N MET A 146 17.42 9.36 17.88
CA MET A 146 16.70 8.52 16.91
C MET A 146 17.52 8.39 15.62
N PHE A 147 18.16 7.24 15.41
CA PHE A 147 18.97 6.96 14.23
C PHE A 147 18.15 6.25 13.16
N VAL A 148 18.15 6.80 11.94
CA VAL A 148 17.42 6.21 10.80
C VAL A 148 18.42 5.65 9.83
N LEU A 149 18.30 4.36 9.56
CA LEU A 149 19.21 3.60 8.71
C LEU A 149 18.40 2.89 7.62
N PRO A 150 18.10 3.55 6.49
CA PRO A 150 17.35 2.93 5.41
C PRO A 150 18.19 1.85 4.70
N PHE A 151 17.62 0.66 4.48
CA PHE A 151 18.35 -0.46 3.87
C PHE A 151 18.81 -0.17 2.44
N ARG A 152 18.04 0.61 1.69
CA ARG A 152 18.43 1.13 0.37
C ARG A 152 19.78 1.84 0.38
N GLU A 153 20.07 2.59 1.44
CA GLU A 153 21.31 3.34 1.61
C GLU A 153 22.42 2.43 2.14
N LEU A 154 22.11 1.54 3.08
CA LEU A 154 23.05 0.55 3.62
C LEU A 154 23.62 -0.37 2.54
N ASN A 155 22.84 -0.69 1.51
CA ASN A 155 23.28 -1.50 0.36
C ASN A 155 24.46 -0.91 -0.43
N LEU A 156 24.71 0.40 -0.31
CA LEU A 156 25.85 1.08 -0.95
C LEU A 156 27.18 0.74 -0.26
N ILE A 157 27.12 0.30 1.00
CA ILE A 157 28.26 -0.04 1.83
C ILE A 157 28.66 -1.49 1.54
N ARG A 158 29.32 -1.72 0.40
CA ARG A 158 29.87 -3.04 0.05
C ARG A 158 31.31 -3.17 0.53
N ASP A 159 31.62 -4.30 1.17
CA ASP A 159 32.98 -4.81 1.41
C ASP A 159 33.91 -3.99 2.34
N HIS A 160 33.36 -3.11 3.17
CA HIS A 160 34.13 -2.33 4.14
C HIS A 160 33.82 -2.77 5.58
N GLN A 161 34.86 -2.87 6.40
CA GLN A 161 34.73 -3.03 7.85
C GLN A 161 34.35 -1.68 8.45
N TYR A 162 33.19 -1.60 9.08
CA TYR A 162 32.65 -0.41 9.74
C TYR A 162 32.54 -0.65 11.24
N SER A 163 32.79 0.38 12.04
CA SER A 163 32.30 0.42 13.41
C SER A 163 30.90 1.04 13.44
N LEU A 164 30.10 0.73 14.46
CA LEU A 164 28.77 1.33 14.59
C LEU A 164 28.86 2.86 14.68
N HIS A 165 29.83 3.38 15.43
CA HIS A 165 30.01 4.82 15.54
C HIS A 165 30.33 5.47 14.19
N ARG A 166 31.24 4.89 13.40
CA ARG A 166 31.55 5.41 12.06
C ARG A 166 30.34 5.34 11.12
N LEU A 167 29.56 4.26 11.20
CA LEU A 167 28.33 4.13 10.43
C LEU A 167 27.35 5.24 10.80
N LEU A 168 27.18 5.54 12.10
CA LEU A 168 26.30 6.63 12.54
C LEU A 168 26.76 7.99 12.06
N LEU A 169 28.06 8.28 12.06
CA LEU A 169 28.61 9.54 11.57
C LEU A 169 28.39 9.74 10.06
N ASP A 170 28.43 8.66 9.27
CA ASP A 170 28.17 8.76 7.82
C ASP A 170 26.72 9.15 7.51
N PHE A 171 25.75 8.69 8.31
CA PHE A 171 24.32 9.03 8.16
C PHE A 171 23.94 10.33 8.89
N HIS A 172 24.65 10.63 9.97
CA HIS A 172 24.40 11.73 10.90
C HIS A 172 25.71 12.49 11.18
N PRO A 173 26.26 13.22 10.19
CA PRO A 173 27.53 13.93 10.32
C PRO A 173 27.49 15.02 11.40
N GLU A 174 26.30 15.44 11.83
CA GLU A 174 26.10 16.39 12.93
C GLU A 174 26.61 15.87 14.29
N LEU A 175 26.91 14.58 14.39
CA LEU A 175 27.37 13.92 15.62
C LEU A 175 28.91 13.77 15.68
N GLN A 176 29.66 14.40 14.77
CA GLN A 176 31.11 14.26 14.66
C GLN A 176 31.88 14.56 15.95
N ASP A 177 31.36 15.46 16.78
CA ASP A 177 31.98 15.88 18.05
C ASP A 177 31.53 15.02 19.26
N LEU A 178 30.68 14.01 19.05
CA LEU A 178 30.13 13.17 20.11
C LEU A 178 31.02 11.96 20.41
N ASP A 179 31.36 11.73 21.68
CA ASP A 179 32.06 10.52 22.09
C ASP A 179 31.17 9.29 21.91
N SER A 180 31.73 8.26 21.29
CA SER A 180 31.11 6.95 21.08
C SER A 180 30.58 6.29 22.35
N GLN A 181 31.15 6.54 23.53
CA GLN A 181 30.69 5.90 24.78
C GLN A 181 29.35 6.46 25.28
N ILE A 182 28.96 7.66 24.84
CA ILE A 182 27.73 8.33 25.30
C ILE A 182 26.46 7.58 24.88
N TYR A 183 26.53 6.77 23.81
CA TYR A 183 25.38 5.98 23.35
C TYR A 183 24.92 4.93 24.37
N GLU A 184 25.81 4.45 25.25
CA GLU A 184 25.47 3.46 26.28
C GLU A 184 24.68 4.09 27.45
N GLU A 185 24.88 5.38 27.70
CA GLU A 185 24.21 6.14 28.77
C GLU A 185 22.89 6.78 28.33
N CYS A 186 22.64 6.83 27.01
CA CYS A 186 21.47 7.47 26.42
C CYS A 186 20.38 6.47 26.04
N LYS A 187 19.12 6.92 26.05
CA LYS A 187 18.02 6.16 25.46
C LYS A 187 18.00 6.37 23.95
N VAL A 188 18.40 5.34 23.21
CA VAL A 188 18.55 5.38 21.75
C VAL A 188 17.47 4.54 21.06
N VAL A 189 16.94 5.06 19.95
CA VAL A 189 16.08 4.32 19.02
C VAL A 189 16.81 4.17 17.68
N PHE A 190 16.91 2.94 17.18
CA PHE A 190 17.35 2.63 15.81
C PHE A 190 16.13 2.31 14.96
N ILE A 191 16.00 2.95 13.81
CA ILE A 191 14.94 2.71 12.84
C ILE A 191 15.56 2.18 11.55
N PHE A 192 15.33 0.89 11.27
CA PHE A 192 15.75 0.24 10.03
C PHE A 192 14.59 0.25 9.03
N ASP A 193 14.62 1.21 8.11
CA ASP A 193 13.52 1.41 7.15
C ASP A 193 13.74 0.60 5.86
N GLY A 194 12.75 -0.20 5.46
CA GLY A 194 12.69 -0.88 4.16
C GLY A 194 13.53 -2.15 4.06
N LEU A 195 13.41 -3.09 5.00
CA LEU A 195 14.15 -4.38 4.97
C LEU A 195 13.98 -5.15 3.64
N ASP A 196 12.83 -5.02 2.99
CA ASP A 196 12.56 -5.62 1.67
C ASP A 196 13.39 -5.06 0.52
N GLU A 197 14.07 -3.93 0.73
CA GLU A 197 15.03 -3.35 -0.20
C GLU A 197 16.46 -3.84 0.09
N SER A 198 16.68 -4.63 1.15
CA SER A 198 18.00 -5.11 1.56
C SER A 198 18.58 -6.13 0.58
N ARG A 199 19.84 -5.92 0.20
CA ARG A 199 20.69 -6.91 -0.47
C ARG A 199 21.71 -7.52 0.49
N ILE A 200 21.66 -7.12 1.77
CA ILE A 200 22.56 -7.57 2.82
C ILE A 200 21.96 -8.83 3.45
N THR A 201 22.71 -9.93 3.41
CA THR A 201 22.33 -11.15 4.13
C THR A 201 22.61 -10.98 5.62
N LEU A 202 21.56 -10.76 6.42
CA LEU A 202 21.66 -10.68 7.87
C LEU A 202 22.04 -12.05 8.46
N MET A 203 23.05 -12.07 9.33
CA MET A 203 23.62 -13.30 9.87
C MET A 203 23.26 -13.44 11.35
N PHE A 204 22.29 -14.31 11.63
CA PHE A 204 21.83 -14.58 13.00
C PHE A 204 22.58 -15.72 13.69
N SER A 205 23.61 -16.31 13.09
CA SER A 205 24.49 -17.30 13.73
C SER A 205 25.32 -16.69 14.87
N ASP A 206 25.75 -17.50 15.82
CA ASP A 206 26.54 -17.04 16.98
C ASP A 206 28.05 -16.86 16.70
N ALA A 207 28.46 -16.94 15.44
CA ALA A 207 29.88 -17.01 15.07
C ALA A 207 30.69 -15.72 15.36
N GLN A 208 30.06 -14.54 15.37
CA GLN A 208 30.75 -13.26 15.58
C GLN A 208 29.97 -12.38 16.56
N LYS A 209 30.56 -12.13 17.73
CA LYS A 209 30.01 -11.32 18.83
C LYS A 209 30.75 -9.98 18.87
N ILE A 210 30.00 -8.90 18.72
CA ILE A 210 30.49 -7.52 18.82
C ILE A 210 29.74 -6.86 19.97
N CYS A 211 30.48 -6.25 20.89
CA CYS A 211 29.90 -5.60 22.07
C CYS A 211 30.24 -4.11 22.14
N ASP A 212 31.32 -3.68 21.49
CA ASP A 212 31.79 -2.29 21.48
C ASP A 212 31.35 -1.58 20.19
N VAL A 213 30.91 -0.32 20.33
CA VAL A 213 30.51 0.56 19.22
C VAL A 213 31.66 0.95 18.29
N THR A 214 32.91 0.80 18.74
CA THR A 214 34.14 1.11 18.01
C THR A 214 34.74 -0.09 17.27
N GLU A 215 34.35 -1.32 17.63
CA GLU A 215 34.78 -2.55 16.95
C GLU A 215 34.29 -2.55 15.49
N THR A 216 35.19 -2.93 14.57
CA THR A 216 34.87 -2.94 13.14
C THR A 216 34.38 -4.31 12.67
N SER A 217 33.33 -4.33 11.86
CA SER A 217 32.80 -5.53 11.22
C SER A 217 32.00 -5.19 9.97
N SER A 218 31.39 -6.20 9.35
CA SER A 218 30.43 -5.94 8.27
C SER A 218 29.14 -5.33 8.83
N VAL A 219 28.46 -4.52 8.01
CA VAL A 219 27.15 -3.92 8.37
C VAL A 219 26.14 -5.00 8.77
N ALA A 220 26.14 -6.15 8.09
CA ALA A 220 25.30 -7.30 8.41
C ALA A 220 25.49 -7.76 9.87
N VAL A 221 26.74 -7.86 10.32
CA VAL A 221 27.09 -8.34 11.66
C VAL A 221 26.76 -7.28 12.71
N LEU A 222 27.04 -5.99 12.44
CA LEU A 222 26.65 -4.89 13.33
C LEU A 222 25.14 -4.86 13.58
N MET A 223 24.34 -4.89 12.51
CA MET A 223 22.87 -4.89 12.61
C MET A 223 22.35 -6.13 13.34
N SER A 224 22.88 -7.30 13.01
CA SER A 224 22.46 -8.55 13.67
C SER A 224 22.82 -8.54 15.16
N ASN A 225 23.94 -7.93 15.57
CA ASN A 225 24.32 -7.81 16.98
C ASN A 225 23.48 -6.75 17.73
N LEU A 226 23.07 -5.66 17.07
CA LEU A 226 22.07 -4.72 17.61
C LEU A 226 20.73 -5.43 17.87
N MET A 227 20.20 -6.15 16.87
CA MET A 227 18.93 -6.89 16.99
C MET A 227 18.98 -7.99 18.05
N LYS A 228 20.15 -8.63 18.24
CA LYS A 228 20.38 -9.61 19.31
C LYS A 228 20.51 -8.97 20.70
N GLY A 229 20.60 -7.65 20.81
CA GLY A 229 20.89 -6.92 22.05
C GLY A 229 22.32 -7.16 22.58
N LYS A 230 23.25 -7.61 21.73
CA LYS A 230 24.67 -7.79 22.09
C LYS A 230 25.44 -6.47 22.01
N LEU A 231 25.03 -5.59 21.09
CA LEU A 231 25.52 -4.22 20.93
C LEU A 231 24.42 -3.26 21.37
N LEU A 232 24.73 -2.29 22.23
CA LEU A 232 23.76 -1.35 22.84
C LEU A 232 22.49 -2.03 23.39
N PRO A 233 22.58 -2.85 24.48
CA PRO A 233 21.47 -3.70 24.96
C PRO A 233 20.19 -2.95 25.40
N SER A 234 20.32 -1.66 25.69
CA SER A 234 19.23 -0.75 26.09
C SER A 234 18.53 -0.07 24.91
N ALA A 235 19.05 -0.24 23.69
CA ALA A 235 18.50 0.40 22.50
C ALA A 235 17.14 -0.20 22.10
N LEU A 236 16.26 0.68 21.63
CA LEU A 236 15.00 0.31 21.01
C LEU A 236 15.19 0.20 19.50
N ILE A 237 14.55 -0.77 18.86
CA ILE A 237 14.73 -1.06 17.44
C ILE A 237 13.36 -1.12 16.76
N TRP A 238 13.17 -0.32 15.72
CA TRP A 238 12.00 -0.39 14.86
C TRP A 238 12.43 -0.79 13.45
N ILE A 239 11.80 -1.82 12.89
CA ILE A 239 12.10 -2.34 11.55
C ILE A 239 10.83 -2.25 10.72
N THR A 240 10.91 -1.70 9.51
CA THR A 240 9.79 -1.72 8.55
C THR A 240 10.11 -2.68 7.40
N SER A 241 9.12 -3.45 6.94
CA SER A 241 9.32 -4.41 5.85
C SER A 241 8.04 -4.76 5.12
N ARG A 242 8.16 -5.19 3.85
CA ARG A 242 7.11 -6.00 3.20
C ARG A 242 7.07 -7.40 3.81
N PRO A 243 5.89 -8.04 3.91
CA PRO A 243 5.75 -9.36 4.54
C PRO A 243 6.71 -10.43 3.99
N ALA A 244 6.94 -10.46 2.68
CA ALA A 244 7.83 -11.43 2.04
C ALA A 244 9.29 -11.36 2.50
N ALA A 245 9.78 -10.19 2.93
CA ALA A 245 11.15 -10.02 3.41
C ALA A 245 11.29 -10.11 4.94
N ALA A 246 10.17 -9.95 5.67
CA ALA A 246 10.13 -10.06 7.12
C ALA A 246 10.61 -11.44 7.63
N ILE A 247 10.43 -12.50 6.84
CA ILE A 247 10.85 -13.87 7.16
C ILE A 247 12.36 -14.02 7.41
N HIS A 248 13.17 -13.07 6.93
CA HIS A 248 14.61 -13.10 7.11
C HIS A 248 15.06 -12.79 8.56
N ILE A 249 14.16 -12.25 9.39
CA ILE A 249 14.43 -11.98 10.80
C ILE A 249 13.74 -13.06 11.65
N PRO A 250 14.49 -13.86 12.42
CA PRO A 250 13.89 -14.85 13.31
C PRO A 250 12.97 -14.20 14.34
N SER A 251 11.75 -14.74 14.49
CA SER A 251 10.72 -14.21 15.40
C SER A 251 11.17 -14.07 16.86
N LYS A 252 12.11 -14.91 17.31
CA LYS A 252 12.70 -14.83 18.66
C LYS A 252 13.43 -13.51 18.97
N TYR A 253 13.76 -12.70 17.97
CA TYR A 253 14.38 -11.39 18.14
C TYR A 253 13.38 -10.24 17.97
N ILE A 254 12.09 -10.54 17.79
CA ILE A 254 11.03 -9.56 17.61
C ILE A 254 10.15 -9.60 18.86
N SER A 255 10.10 -8.49 19.60
CA SER A 255 9.27 -8.37 20.81
C SER A 255 7.81 -8.11 20.45
N ARG A 256 7.57 -7.32 19.40
CA ARG A 256 6.23 -6.95 18.93
C ARG A 256 6.18 -6.95 17.42
N LEU A 257 5.12 -7.53 16.88
CA LEU A 257 4.78 -7.46 15.47
C LEU A 257 3.63 -6.47 15.31
N THR A 258 3.72 -5.59 14.33
CA THR A 258 2.61 -4.70 13.97
C THR A 258 2.39 -4.74 12.46
N GLU A 259 1.18 -4.40 12.04
CA GLU A 259 0.83 -4.30 10.63
C GLU A 259 0.20 -2.95 10.31
N ILE A 260 0.67 -2.29 9.25
CA ILE A 260 0.00 -1.11 8.70
C ILE A 260 -1.03 -1.60 7.69
N GLN A 261 -2.30 -1.37 8.00
CA GLN A 261 -3.43 -1.71 7.15
C GLN A 261 -3.71 -0.63 6.11
N GLY A 262 -3.32 0.63 6.31
CA GLY A 262 -3.57 1.73 5.36
C GLY A 262 -4.69 2.67 5.81
N PHE A 263 -5.40 3.26 4.84
CA PHE A 263 -6.50 4.19 5.12
C PHE A 263 -7.86 3.48 5.23
N THR A 264 -8.49 3.67 6.38
CA THR A 264 -9.93 3.45 6.58
C THR A 264 -10.77 4.47 5.80
N GLU A 265 -12.07 4.21 5.65
CA GLU A 265 -12.98 5.10 4.94
C GLU A 265 -12.93 6.58 5.40
N PRO A 266 -12.96 6.88 6.72
CA PRO A 266 -12.82 8.26 7.19
C PRO A 266 -11.45 8.86 6.85
N GLN A 267 -10.37 8.08 6.95
CA GLN A 267 -9.01 8.53 6.65
C GLN A 267 -8.81 8.83 5.16
N LYS A 268 -9.45 8.07 4.25
CA LYS A 268 -9.44 8.38 2.81
C LYS A 268 -9.96 9.79 2.56
N GLU A 269 -11.11 10.12 3.13
CA GLU A 269 -11.71 11.46 2.97
C GLU A 269 -10.88 12.55 3.64
N GLU A 270 -10.37 12.29 4.84
CA GLU A 270 -9.49 13.22 5.56
C GLU A 270 -8.28 13.60 4.71
N TYR A 271 -7.64 12.60 4.08
CA TYR A 271 -6.51 12.83 3.18
C TYR A 271 -6.87 13.76 2.02
N PHE A 272 -7.96 13.48 1.29
CA PHE A 272 -8.37 14.33 0.16
C PHE A 272 -8.73 15.75 0.60
N ARG A 273 -9.42 15.92 1.74
CA ARG A 273 -9.76 17.24 2.28
C ARG A 273 -8.56 18.04 2.77
N LYS A 274 -7.53 17.37 3.32
CA LYS A 274 -6.27 18.01 3.74
C LYS A 274 -5.42 18.43 2.56
N ARG A 275 -5.39 17.61 1.52
CA ARG A 275 -4.56 17.81 0.32
C ARG A 275 -5.13 18.88 -0.61
N ILE A 276 -6.44 18.87 -0.83
CA ILE A 276 -7.11 19.77 -1.76
C ILE A 276 -7.61 20.98 -0.98
N SER A 277 -7.10 22.17 -1.32
CA SER A 277 -7.42 23.39 -0.57
C SER A 277 -8.88 23.83 -0.78
N ASP A 278 -9.42 23.65 -1.99
CA ASP A 278 -10.82 23.93 -2.31
C ASP A 278 -11.72 22.76 -1.86
N GLN A 279 -12.58 23.01 -0.86
CA GLN A 279 -13.47 22.00 -0.29
C GLN A 279 -14.59 21.53 -1.26
N HIS A 280 -14.99 22.36 -2.22
CA HIS A 280 -15.95 21.97 -3.25
C HIS A 280 -15.30 21.01 -4.25
N GLN A 281 -14.08 21.31 -4.70
CA GLN A 281 -13.30 20.37 -5.52
C GLN A 281 -13.01 19.06 -4.77
N ALA A 282 -12.61 19.13 -3.49
CA ALA A 282 -12.39 17.96 -2.66
C ALA A 282 -13.64 17.07 -2.58
N SER A 283 -14.81 17.67 -2.38
CA SER A 283 -16.09 16.95 -2.33
C SER A 283 -16.44 16.28 -3.67
N ARG A 284 -16.18 16.95 -4.81
CA ARG A 284 -16.37 16.36 -6.14
C ARG A 284 -15.44 15.16 -6.38
N ILE A 285 -14.16 15.28 -6.00
CA ILE A 285 -13.18 14.20 -6.12
C ILE A 285 -13.57 13.00 -5.26
N ILE A 286 -13.89 13.24 -3.98
CA ILE A 286 -14.36 12.19 -3.06
C ILE A 286 -15.60 11.49 -3.62
N SER A 287 -16.56 12.26 -4.14
CA SER A 287 -17.77 11.69 -4.75
C SER A 287 -17.46 10.85 -5.98
N HIS A 288 -16.51 11.27 -6.82
CA HIS A 288 -16.11 10.51 -8.00
C HIS A 288 -15.40 9.20 -7.60
N ILE A 289 -14.44 9.27 -6.67
CA ILE A 289 -13.73 8.10 -6.16
C ILE A 289 -14.71 7.08 -5.58
N ARG A 290 -15.67 7.52 -4.75
CA ARG A 290 -16.71 6.63 -4.19
C ARG A 290 -17.57 5.94 -5.24
N ARG A 291 -17.83 6.59 -6.39
CA ARG A 291 -18.58 5.99 -7.50
C ARG A 291 -17.75 4.96 -8.26
N ALA A 292 -16.46 5.24 -8.47
CA ALA A 292 -15.54 4.33 -9.13
C ALA A 292 -14.96 3.31 -8.14
N ARG A 293 -15.67 2.19 -7.91
CA ARG A 293 -15.32 1.20 -6.87
C ARG A 293 -13.88 0.69 -6.92
N SER A 294 -13.33 0.49 -8.11
CA SER A 294 -11.91 0.13 -8.29
C SER A 294 -10.98 1.19 -7.69
N LEU A 295 -11.20 2.47 -8.04
CA LEU A 295 -10.43 3.59 -7.49
C LEU A 295 -10.62 3.72 -5.97
N HIS A 296 -11.85 3.52 -5.48
CA HIS A 296 -12.19 3.58 -4.06
C HIS A 296 -11.45 2.53 -3.21
N ILE A 297 -11.38 1.28 -3.70
CA ILE A 297 -10.60 0.21 -3.07
C ILE A 297 -9.11 0.58 -3.13
N MET A 298 -8.63 1.08 -4.27
CA MET A 298 -7.22 1.44 -4.43
C MET A 298 -6.77 2.56 -3.50
N CYS A 299 -7.64 3.52 -3.21
CA CYS A 299 -7.36 4.60 -2.26
C CYS A 299 -7.21 4.12 -0.80
N HIS A 300 -7.32 2.83 -0.52
CA HIS A 300 -6.88 2.26 0.76
C HIS A 300 -5.36 2.42 0.97
N ILE A 301 -4.57 2.33 -0.11
CA ILE A 301 -3.14 2.62 -0.07
C ILE A 301 -2.94 4.13 -0.35
N PRO A 302 -2.22 4.86 0.54
CA PRO A 302 -2.00 6.31 0.40
C PRO A 302 -1.37 6.76 -0.93
N VAL A 303 -0.47 5.97 -1.54
CA VAL A 303 0.14 6.33 -2.82
C VAL A 303 -0.89 6.46 -3.95
N PHE A 304 -1.96 5.65 -3.92
CA PHE A 304 -3.02 5.79 -4.91
C PHE A 304 -3.89 7.02 -4.62
N CYS A 305 -4.11 7.39 -3.35
CA CYS A 305 -4.73 8.68 -3.04
C CYS A 305 -3.92 9.85 -3.59
N TRP A 306 -2.59 9.79 -3.48
CA TRP A 306 -1.67 10.76 -4.08
C TRP A 306 -1.85 10.84 -5.61
N ILE A 307 -1.71 9.72 -6.33
CA ILE A 307 -1.91 9.67 -7.79
C ILE A 307 -3.31 10.17 -8.18
N SER A 308 -4.35 9.68 -7.51
CA SER A 308 -5.73 10.05 -7.79
C SER A 308 -6.01 11.52 -7.59
N SER A 309 -5.52 12.10 -6.50
CA SER A 309 -5.67 13.53 -6.26
C SER A 309 -4.92 14.39 -7.29
N THR A 310 -3.74 13.98 -7.74
CA THR A 310 -2.94 14.72 -8.74
C THR A 310 -3.65 14.72 -10.08
N VAL A 311 -4.14 13.56 -10.53
CA VAL A 311 -4.86 13.44 -11.80
C VAL A 311 -6.20 14.17 -11.74
N LEU A 312 -7.02 13.89 -10.73
CA LEU A 312 -8.39 14.41 -10.67
C LEU A 312 -8.43 15.93 -10.41
N GLN A 313 -7.48 16.51 -9.68
CA GLN A 313 -7.38 17.97 -9.55
C GLN A 313 -7.15 18.63 -10.91
N LYS A 314 -6.23 18.10 -11.72
CA LYS A 314 -5.93 18.64 -13.05
C LYS A 314 -7.14 18.64 -13.97
N PHE A 315 -7.92 17.55 -13.96
CA PHE A 315 -9.17 17.44 -14.71
C PHE A 315 -10.24 18.44 -14.27
N LEU A 316 -10.31 18.75 -12.97
CA LEU A 316 -11.27 19.72 -12.44
C LEU A 316 -10.86 21.18 -12.66
N GLU A 317 -9.56 21.46 -12.76
CA GLU A 317 -9.03 22.81 -13.03
C GLU A 317 -9.18 23.22 -14.49
N GLU A 318 -9.00 22.28 -15.42
CA GLU A 318 -8.95 22.58 -16.86
C GLU A 318 -10.32 22.56 -17.55
N ASP A 319 -11.40 22.28 -16.80
CA ASP A 319 -12.79 22.15 -17.29
C ASP A 319 -12.86 21.35 -18.60
N LEU A 320 -11.99 20.32 -18.70
CA LEU A 320 -11.88 19.49 -19.87
C LEU A 320 -13.24 18.80 -20.03
N SER A 321 -13.91 19.00 -21.17
CA SER A 321 -15.13 18.27 -21.56
C SER A 321 -14.91 16.76 -21.74
N VAL A 322 -13.76 16.26 -21.32
CA VAL A 322 -13.30 14.87 -21.38
C VAL A 322 -13.81 14.14 -20.14
N GLU A 323 -14.36 12.95 -20.36
CA GLU A 323 -14.82 12.07 -19.28
C GLU A 323 -13.68 11.83 -18.27
N ILE A 324 -14.02 11.91 -16.98
CA ILE A 324 -13.07 11.64 -15.89
C ILE A 324 -12.58 10.18 -16.03
N PRO A 325 -11.26 9.90 -15.89
CA PRO A 325 -10.71 8.55 -16.00
C PRO A 325 -11.44 7.55 -15.11
N GLN A 326 -11.82 6.40 -15.67
CA GLN A 326 -12.63 5.38 -14.99
C GLN A 326 -11.81 4.15 -14.61
N THR A 327 -10.74 3.87 -15.37
CA THR A 327 -9.86 2.71 -15.18
C THR A 327 -8.54 3.08 -14.52
N LEU A 328 -7.86 2.11 -13.91
CA LEU A 328 -6.54 2.36 -13.34
C LEU A 328 -5.54 2.74 -14.44
N THR A 329 -5.64 2.10 -15.60
CA THR A 329 -4.76 2.38 -16.72
C THR A 329 -4.90 3.82 -17.22
N GLU A 330 -6.12 4.34 -17.36
CA GLU A 330 -6.34 5.74 -17.72
C GLU A 330 -5.75 6.69 -16.66
N MET A 331 -5.93 6.40 -15.37
CA MET A 331 -5.33 7.19 -14.29
C MET A 331 -3.81 7.28 -14.41
N TYR A 332 -3.13 6.18 -14.73
CA TYR A 332 -1.68 6.15 -14.89
C TYR A 332 -1.20 6.81 -16.18
N ILE A 333 -1.94 6.67 -17.28
CA ILE A 333 -1.68 7.40 -18.52
C ILE A 333 -1.74 8.90 -18.26
N HIS A 334 -2.82 9.39 -17.64
CA HIS A 334 -2.96 10.80 -17.31
C HIS A 334 -1.92 11.27 -16.30
N PHE A 335 -1.58 10.45 -15.30
CA PHE A 335 -0.50 10.76 -14.36
C PHE A 335 0.83 10.97 -15.10
N LEU A 336 1.19 10.06 -16.02
CA LEU A 336 2.39 10.17 -16.85
C LEU A 336 2.37 11.43 -17.73
N LEU A 337 1.26 11.70 -18.41
CA LEU A 337 1.09 12.89 -19.25
C LEU A 337 1.20 14.19 -18.44
N ILE A 338 0.66 14.22 -17.22
CA ILE A 338 0.80 15.36 -16.30
C ILE A 338 2.28 15.56 -15.93
N GLN A 339 3.02 14.49 -15.59
CA GLN A 339 4.45 14.62 -15.28
C GLN A 339 5.25 15.13 -16.49
N ILE A 340 4.92 14.66 -17.70
CA ILE A 340 5.52 15.13 -18.95
C ILE A 340 5.25 16.62 -19.16
N ASN A 341 4.00 17.05 -19.01
CA ASN A 341 3.61 18.45 -19.19
C ASN A 341 4.23 19.38 -18.14
N MET A 342 4.29 18.93 -16.87
CA MET A 342 4.96 19.67 -15.79
C MET A 342 6.45 19.85 -16.06
N ARG A 343 7.11 18.87 -16.71
CA ARG A 343 8.50 19.05 -17.18
C ARG A 343 8.58 20.08 -18.30
N ASN A 344 7.69 20.00 -19.30
CA ASN A 344 7.71 20.90 -20.46
C ASN A 344 7.56 22.37 -20.04
N GLN A 345 6.78 22.67 -18.99
CA GLN A 345 6.68 24.03 -18.44
C GLN A 345 7.96 24.53 -17.76
N LYS A 346 8.85 23.63 -17.30
CA LYS A 346 10.11 23.97 -16.62
C LYS A 346 11.26 24.26 -17.59
N TYR A 347 11.17 23.82 -18.85
CA TYR A 347 12.20 24.01 -19.87
C TYR A 347 11.73 25.00 -20.94
N GLU A 348 12.45 26.12 -21.08
CA GLU A 348 12.20 27.14 -22.12
C GLU A 348 12.65 26.68 -23.52
N GLU A 349 12.34 25.44 -23.92
CA GLU A 349 12.65 24.95 -25.26
C GLU A 349 11.52 25.36 -26.23
N ARG A 350 11.85 26.23 -27.19
CA ARG A 350 10.85 26.91 -28.04
C ARG A 350 10.25 26.04 -29.15
N ASP A 351 10.69 24.79 -29.29
CA ASP A 351 10.29 23.88 -30.37
C ASP A 351 9.50 22.67 -29.80
N PRO A 352 8.16 22.69 -29.88
CA PRO A 352 7.30 21.65 -29.31
C PRO A 352 7.57 20.25 -29.85
N GLU A 353 7.92 20.10 -31.14
CA GLU A 353 8.13 18.80 -31.78
C GLU A 353 9.41 18.12 -31.28
N LYS A 354 10.49 18.89 -31.11
CA LYS A 354 11.74 18.37 -30.54
C LYS A 354 11.58 17.97 -29.09
N LEU A 355 10.84 18.77 -28.31
CA LEU A 355 10.54 18.46 -26.91
C LEU A 355 9.72 17.18 -26.78
N LEU A 356 8.76 16.95 -27.69
CA LEU A 356 7.97 15.73 -27.77
C LEU A 356 8.82 14.50 -28.10
N GLN A 357 9.66 14.61 -29.13
CA GLN A 357 10.55 13.52 -29.54
C GLN A 357 11.54 13.16 -28.43
N PHE A 358 12.09 14.17 -27.75
CA PHE A 358 12.97 13.98 -26.60
C PHE A 358 12.24 13.34 -25.40
N ASN A 359 11.02 13.80 -25.09
CA ASN A 359 10.13 13.17 -24.10
C ASN A 359 9.94 11.68 -24.38
N ARG A 360 9.56 11.36 -25.62
CA ARG A 360 9.31 10.00 -26.06
C ARG A 360 10.53 9.11 -25.86
N GLU A 361 11.71 9.56 -26.30
CA GLU A 361 12.95 8.81 -26.16
C GLU A 361 13.28 8.51 -24.69
N VAL A 362 13.18 9.53 -23.83
CA VAL A 362 13.44 9.38 -22.39
C VAL A 362 12.45 8.40 -21.77
N ILE A 363 11.14 8.56 -22.01
CA ILE A 363 10.10 7.69 -21.45
C ILE A 363 10.29 6.23 -21.89
N VAL A 364 10.58 5.98 -23.16
CA VAL A 364 10.79 4.62 -23.68
C VAL A 364 12.00 3.96 -23.00
N LYS A 365 13.12 4.67 -22.85
CA LYS A 365 14.30 4.15 -22.14
C LYS A 365 14.01 3.87 -20.66
N LEU A 366 13.27 4.76 -20.00
CA LEU A 366 12.83 4.55 -18.61
C LEU A 366 11.91 3.33 -18.48
N ALA A 367 11.01 3.15 -19.44
CA ALA A 367 10.09 2.03 -19.51
C ALA A 367 10.85 0.70 -19.76
N GLU A 368 11.93 0.72 -20.55
CA GLU A 368 12.83 -0.41 -20.72
C GLU A 368 13.50 -0.82 -19.40
N VAL A 369 14.03 0.16 -18.65
CA VAL A 369 14.61 -0.08 -17.32
C VAL A 369 13.55 -0.68 -16.39
N ALA A 370 12.34 -0.13 -16.38
CA ALA A 370 11.22 -0.62 -15.59
C ALA A 370 10.94 -2.10 -15.86
N PHE A 371 10.84 -2.47 -17.15
CA PHE A 371 10.62 -3.85 -17.58
C PHE A 371 11.77 -4.78 -17.16
N LYS A 372 13.02 -4.42 -17.49
CA LYS A 372 14.20 -5.23 -17.15
C LYS A 372 14.33 -5.48 -15.65
N GLN A 373 14.11 -4.45 -14.82
CA GLN A 373 14.20 -4.58 -13.37
C GLN A 373 13.01 -5.33 -12.78
N LEU A 374 11.80 -5.15 -13.33
CA LEU A 374 10.62 -5.92 -12.91
C LEU A 374 10.82 -7.42 -13.16
N MET A 375 11.33 -7.80 -14.33
CA MET A 375 11.63 -9.21 -14.66
C MET A 375 12.74 -9.81 -13.80
N LYS A 376 13.65 -8.99 -13.26
CA LYS A 376 14.68 -9.41 -12.29
C LYS A 376 14.16 -9.45 -10.84
N GLY A 377 12.94 -8.98 -10.58
CA GLY A 377 12.39 -8.82 -9.23
C GLY A 377 13.03 -7.68 -8.43
N ASN A 378 13.71 -6.75 -9.11
CA ASN A 378 14.39 -5.63 -8.48
C ASN A 378 13.46 -4.40 -8.39
N VAL A 379 13.32 -3.86 -7.18
CA VAL A 379 12.68 -2.55 -6.93
C VAL A 379 13.70 -1.41 -7.03
N MET A 380 14.97 -1.72 -6.75
CA MET A 380 16.09 -0.77 -6.71
C MET A 380 17.10 -1.09 -7.82
N PHE A 381 17.64 -0.06 -8.47
CA PHE A 381 18.66 -0.18 -9.51
C PHE A 381 19.70 0.95 -9.39
N TYR A 382 20.82 0.80 -10.11
CA TYR A 382 21.99 1.67 -9.99
C TYR A 382 22.31 2.38 -11.31
N GLU A 383 23.28 3.29 -11.24
CA GLU A 383 23.82 4.01 -12.42
C GLU A 383 24.16 3.08 -13.58
N LYS A 384 24.73 1.90 -13.29
CA LYS A 384 25.07 0.91 -14.31
C LYS A 384 23.84 0.41 -15.09
N ASP A 385 22.72 0.17 -14.39
CA ASP A 385 21.48 -0.29 -15.01
C ASP A 385 20.86 0.77 -15.95
N LEU A 386 21.04 2.05 -15.62
CA LEU A 386 20.62 3.19 -16.46
C LEU A 386 21.51 3.30 -17.70
N ILE A 387 22.83 3.20 -17.54
CA ILE A 387 23.80 3.26 -18.64
C ILE A 387 23.60 2.09 -19.61
N GLU A 388 23.36 0.88 -19.10
CA GLU A 388 23.06 -0.32 -19.90
C GLU A 388 21.79 -0.16 -20.77
N SER A 389 20.90 0.77 -20.39
CA SER A 389 19.67 1.08 -21.13
C SER A 389 19.79 2.39 -21.93
N GLY A 390 21.01 2.91 -22.10
CA GLY A 390 21.29 4.08 -22.94
C GLY A 390 20.83 5.42 -22.36
N ILE A 391 20.66 5.49 -21.03
CA ILE A 391 20.32 6.72 -20.30
C ILE A 391 21.62 7.36 -19.80
N ASP A 392 21.95 8.56 -20.27
CA ASP A 392 23.10 9.33 -19.79
C ASP A 392 22.77 10.05 -18.47
N ILE A 393 23.54 9.75 -17.44
CA ILE A 393 23.38 10.28 -16.07
C ILE A 393 23.92 11.71 -15.95
N THR A 394 24.73 12.16 -16.90
CA THR A 394 25.28 13.52 -16.90
C THR A 394 24.31 14.56 -17.46
N ASP A 395 23.26 14.11 -18.14
CA ASP A 395 22.26 14.98 -18.74
C ASP A 395 21.27 15.47 -17.68
N ALA A 396 21.37 16.74 -17.30
CA ALA A 396 20.51 17.36 -16.28
C ALA A 396 19.01 17.29 -16.64
N SER A 397 18.69 17.09 -17.92
CA SER A 397 17.34 16.89 -18.44
C SER A 397 16.72 15.55 -17.98
N VAL A 398 17.51 14.48 -17.87
CA VAL A 398 17.08 13.18 -17.34
C VAL A 398 16.73 13.30 -15.86
N TYR A 399 17.30 14.24 -15.10
CA TYR A 399 17.02 14.42 -13.67
C TYR A 399 16.03 15.54 -13.35
N SER A 400 15.21 15.92 -14.32
CA SER A 400 14.33 17.07 -14.17
C SER A 400 12.88 16.76 -14.54
N GLY A 401 11.96 17.13 -13.64
CA GLY A 401 10.52 16.90 -13.80
C GLY A 401 10.16 15.42 -13.69
N ILE A 402 10.05 14.75 -14.84
CA ILE A 402 9.58 13.37 -15.00
C ILE A 402 10.32 12.40 -14.08
N CYS A 403 11.65 12.41 -14.07
CA CYS A 403 12.44 11.49 -13.25
C CYS A 403 12.53 11.88 -11.77
N THR A 404 12.30 13.13 -11.38
CA THR A 404 12.21 13.48 -9.95
C THR A 404 10.85 13.16 -9.34
N GLU A 405 9.85 13.04 -10.21
CA GLU A 405 8.46 12.69 -9.90
C GLU A 405 8.17 11.20 -10.21
N ILE A 406 9.10 10.49 -10.84
CA ILE A 406 9.03 9.04 -11.10
C ILE A 406 10.14 8.30 -10.36
N PHE A 407 11.32 8.91 -10.12
CA PHE A 407 12.39 8.34 -9.32
C PHE A 407 12.59 8.99 -7.95
N LYS A 408 13.03 8.17 -7.01
CA LYS A 408 13.64 8.61 -5.76
C LYS A 408 15.16 8.51 -5.88
N GLU A 409 15.85 9.65 -5.92
CA GLU A 409 17.31 9.76 -5.84
C GLU A 409 17.73 10.05 -4.40
N GLU A 410 18.54 9.15 -3.85
CA GLU A 410 19.17 9.34 -2.55
C GLU A 410 20.68 9.36 -2.70
N SER A 411 21.28 10.41 -2.12
CA SER A 411 22.72 10.62 -2.03
C SER A 411 23.08 10.54 -0.56
N VAL A 412 23.88 9.55 -0.19
CA VAL A 412 24.08 9.25 1.23
C VAL A 412 25.57 9.18 1.52
N ILE A 413 26.24 8.15 0.99
CA ILE A 413 27.60 7.81 1.37
C ILE A 413 28.49 7.85 0.12
N HIS A 414 29.59 8.61 0.16
CA HIS A 414 30.58 8.73 -0.94
C HIS A 414 30.02 9.21 -2.29
N GLN A 415 28.92 9.99 -2.31
CA GLN A 415 28.26 10.49 -3.55
C GLN A 415 27.71 9.38 -4.48
N ARG A 416 27.60 8.13 -4.02
CA ARG A 416 26.96 7.06 -4.80
C ARG A 416 25.45 7.22 -4.78
N LYS A 417 24.83 7.05 -5.95
CA LYS A 417 23.39 7.22 -6.15
C LYS A 417 22.68 5.88 -6.28
N VAL A 418 21.50 5.78 -5.67
CA VAL A 418 20.56 4.66 -5.86
C VAL A 418 19.27 5.22 -6.43
N TYR A 419 18.65 4.46 -7.35
CA TYR A 419 17.40 4.81 -7.99
C TYR A 419 16.33 3.76 -7.74
N SER A 420 15.09 4.23 -7.60
CA SER A 420 13.89 3.42 -7.63
C SER A 420 12.75 4.22 -8.21
N PHE A 421 11.74 3.54 -8.75
CA PHE A 421 10.47 4.18 -9.03
C PHE A 421 9.81 4.64 -7.71
N ILE A 422 8.95 5.66 -7.75
CA ILE A 422 8.21 6.14 -6.57
C ILE A 422 7.38 5.01 -5.96
N HIS A 423 6.86 4.13 -6.81
CA HIS A 423 6.07 2.97 -6.40
C HIS A 423 6.20 1.83 -7.41
N LEU A 424 6.02 0.59 -6.94
CA LEU A 424 6.08 -0.61 -7.79
C LEU A 424 5.04 -0.56 -8.91
N SER A 425 3.83 -0.07 -8.62
CA SER A 425 2.79 0.09 -9.65
C SER A 425 3.18 1.05 -10.79
N VAL A 426 4.04 2.05 -10.55
CA VAL A 426 4.58 2.92 -11.62
C VAL A 426 5.59 2.14 -12.47
N GLN A 427 6.42 1.32 -11.84
CA GLN A 427 7.34 0.41 -12.54
C GLN A 427 6.58 -0.61 -13.39
N GLU A 428 5.51 -1.22 -12.87
CA GLU A 428 4.67 -2.18 -13.60
C GLU A 428 3.93 -1.53 -14.77
N PHE A 429 3.40 -0.31 -14.58
CA PHE A 429 2.78 0.47 -15.65
C PHE A 429 3.76 0.78 -16.79
N LEU A 430 4.94 1.32 -16.45
CA LEU A 430 5.97 1.63 -17.45
C LEU A 430 6.49 0.36 -18.13
N ALA A 431 6.64 -0.74 -17.40
CA ALA A 431 7.01 -2.03 -17.98
C ALA A 431 5.95 -2.52 -18.98
N ALA A 432 4.66 -2.41 -18.66
CA ALA A 432 3.56 -2.75 -19.57
C ALA A 432 3.55 -1.87 -20.82
N PHE A 433 3.76 -0.56 -20.64
CA PHE A 433 3.93 0.38 -21.74
C PHE A 433 5.10 -0.02 -22.65
N TYR A 434 6.26 -0.37 -22.09
CA TYR A 434 7.42 -0.80 -22.88
C TYR A 434 7.13 -2.05 -23.72
N VAL A 435 6.49 -3.06 -23.14
CA VAL A 435 6.16 -4.30 -23.85
C VAL A 435 5.22 -4.03 -25.02
N PHE A 436 4.23 -3.17 -24.83
CA PHE A 436 3.31 -2.75 -25.89
C PHE A 436 4.01 -1.88 -26.95
N TYR A 437 4.80 -0.89 -26.53
CA TYR A 437 5.58 -0.03 -27.42
C TYR A 437 6.56 -0.84 -28.29
N PHE A 438 7.27 -1.79 -27.69
CA PHE A 438 8.21 -2.66 -28.41
C PHE A 438 7.49 -3.58 -29.40
N HIS A 439 6.31 -4.09 -29.03
CA HIS A 439 5.47 -4.89 -29.91
C HIS A 439 5.09 -4.12 -31.18
N ILE A 440 4.53 -2.92 -31.00
CA ILE A 440 4.13 -2.03 -32.10
C ILE A 440 5.35 -1.64 -32.95
N SER A 441 6.47 -1.28 -32.31
CA SER A 441 7.67 -0.79 -33.02
C SER A 441 8.42 -1.87 -33.80
N SER A 442 8.26 -3.14 -33.42
CA SER A 442 8.95 -4.28 -34.05
C SER A 442 8.15 -4.92 -35.19
N ASN A 443 6.92 -4.46 -35.46
CA ASN A 443 5.99 -5.19 -36.30
C ASN A 443 6.18 -4.91 -37.80
N THR A 444 6.73 -5.90 -38.52
CA THR A 444 6.67 -6.07 -39.97
C THR A 444 5.39 -6.84 -40.34
N GLU A 445 4.30 -6.12 -40.60
CA GLU A 445 3.12 -6.45 -41.45
C GLU A 445 2.41 -7.84 -41.44
N ALA A 446 2.67 -8.79 -40.53
CA ALA A 446 2.08 -10.14 -40.64
C ALA A 446 1.17 -10.64 -39.49
N LEU A 447 0.84 -9.84 -38.47
CA LEU A 447 0.77 -10.42 -37.12
C LEU A 447 -0.40 -9.96 -36.22
N LEU A 448 -1.64 -9.98 -36.70
CA LEU A 448 -2.82 -9.93 -35.78
C LEU A 448 -2.80 -11.08 -34.76
N ASP A 449 -2.13 -12.19 -35.11
CA ASP A 449 -1.86 -13.34 -34.25
C ASP A 449 -0.82 -13.02 -33.16
N SER A 450 0.05 -12.01 -33.34
CA SER A 450 1.14 -11.70 -32.39
C SER A 450 0.63 -11.00 -31.14
N LEU A 451 -0.25 -9.98 -31.27
CA LEU A 451 -0.77 -9.26 -30.09
C LEU A 451 -1.66 -10.17 -29.24
N GLN A 452 -2.49 -10.99 -29.89
CA GLN A 452 -3.30 -11.99 -29.20
C GLN A 452 -2.42 -13.01 -28.45
N ASN A 453 -1.36 -13.51 -29.10
CA ASN A 453 -0.42 -14.44 -28.47
C ASN A 453 0.36 -13.78 -27.32
N LEU A 454 0.71 -12.49 -27.46
CA LEU A 454 1.32 -11.71 -26.38
C LEU A 454 0.38 -11.62 -25.17
N HIS A 455 -0.87 -11.23 -25.38
CA HIS A 455 -1.86 -11.13 -24.31
C HIS A 455 -2.11 -12.48 -23.63
N LYS A 456 -2.31 -13.56 -24.41
CA LYS A 456 -2.51 -14.91 -23.84
C LYS A 456 -1.32 -15.34 -22.99
N ARG A 457 -0.09 -15.17 -23.49
CA ARG A 457 1.13 -15.48 -22.72
C ARG A 457 1.26 -14.64 -21.45
N ALA A 458 0.86 -13.38 -21.49
CA ALA A 458 0.86 -12.52 -20.30
C ALA A 458 -0.18 -12.98 -19.27
N VAL A 459 -1.39 -13.35 -19.72
CA VAL A 459 -2.44 -13.94 -18.87
C VAL A 459 -1.94 -15.23 -18.23
N ASP A 460 -1.34 -16.14 -19.00
CA ASP A 460 -0.83 -17.41 -18.50
C ASP A 460 0.26 -17.22 -17.44
N LYS A 461 1.26 -16.40 -17.74
CA LYS A 461 2.33 -16.06 -16.77
C LYS A 461 1.82 -15.41 -15.49
N ALA A 462 0.82 -14.54 -15.57
CA ALA A 462 0.23 -13.93 -14.38
C ALA A 462 -0.58 -14.93 -13.55
N THR A 463 -1.23 -15.90 -14.20
CA THR A 463 -1.94 -17.00 -13.50
C THR A 463 -1.01 -18.02 -12.87
N GLU A 464 0.17 -18.25 -13.44
CA GLU A 464 1.22 -19.12 -12.89
C GLU A 464 2.03 -18.46 -11.76
N SER A 465 1.93 -17.15 -11.58
CA SER A 465 2.64 -16.42 -10.54
C SER A 465 2.01 -16.69 -9.17
N GLU A 466 2.78 -17.35 -8.29
CA GLU A 466 2.35 -17.67 -6.91
C GLU A 466 1.98 -16.41 -6.11
N ASN A 467 2.78 -15.34 -6.24
CA ASN A 467 2.67 -14.13 -5.39
C ASN A 467 2.02 -12.95 -6.10
N GLY A 468 1.49 -13.11 -7.32
CA GLY A 468 0.81 -12.04 -8.07
C GLY A 468 1.67 -10.92 -8.63
N GLN A 469 2.98 -11.11 -8.75
CA GLN A 469 3.94 -10.08 -9.19
C GLN A 469 3.64 -9.44 -10.55
N LEU A 470 2.83 -10.08 -11.39
CA LEU A 470 2.50 -9.60 -12.73
C LEU A 470 1.06 -9.10 -12.85
N ASP A 471 0.33 -8.95 -11.74
CA ASP A 471 -1.09 -8.64 -11.76
C ASP A 471 -1.39 -7.23 -12.29
N LEU A 472 -0.74 -6.22 -11.71
CA LEU A 472 -0.84 -4.84 -12.20
C LEU A 472 -0.24 -4.70 -13.59
N PHE A 473 0.90 -5.35 -13.84
CA PHE A 473 1.51 -5.38 -15.18
C PHE A 473 0.50 -5.88 -16.23
N LEU A 474 -0.19 -6.99 -15.98
CA LEU A 474 -1.18 -7.56 -16.90
C LEU A 474 -2.37 -6.59 -17.10
N ARG A 475 -2.89 -6.03 -16.01
CA ARG A 475 -3.97 -5.02 -16.05
C ARG A 475 -3.60 -3.84 -16.94
N PHE A 476 -2.41 -3.27 -16.74
CA PHE A 476 -1.91 -2.16 -17.54
C PHE A 476 -1.66 -2.56 -18.99
N LEU A 477 -1.10 -3.74 -19.26
CA LEU A 477 -0.83 -4.19 -20.62
C LEU A 477 -2.12 -4.27 -21.44
N LEU A 478 -3.17 -4.88 -20.87
CA LEU A 478 -4.47 -5.00 -21.52
C LEU A 478 -5.18 -3.65 -21.65
N GLY A 479 -5.10 -2.80 -20.62
CA GLY A 479 -5.65 -1.46 -20.66
C GLY A 479 -4.97 -0.57 -21.71
N ILE A 480 -3.64 -0.61 -21.82
CA ILE A 480 -2.87 0.16 -22.82
C ILE A 480 -3.22 -0.31 -24.24
N ALA A 481 -3.48 -1.61 -24.41
CA ALA A 481 -3.87 -2.16 -25.70
C ALA A 481 -5.21 -1.60 -26.22
N LEU A 482 -6.10 -1.03 -25.38
CA LEU A 482 -7.33 -0.39 -25.87
C LEU A 482 -7.04 0.81 -26.79
N GLU A 483 -7.68 0.86 -27.96
CA GLU A 483 -7.51 1.97 -28.91
C GLU A 483 -7.77 3.35 -28.30
N SER A 484 -8.74 3.48 -27.39
CA SER A 484 -9.01 4.74 -26.68
C SER A 484 -7.80 5.21 -25.88
N ASN A 485 -7.11 4.29 -25.21
CA ASN A 485 -5.95 4.56 -24.38
C ASN A 485 -4.69 4.77 -25.22
N GLN A 486 -4.56 4.05 -26.35
CA GLN A 486 -3.51 4.32 -27.33
C GLN A 486 -3.61 5.74 -27.90
N ARG A 487 -4.82 6.28 -28.12
CA ARG A 487 -5.01 7.67 -28.57
C ARG A 487 -4.53 8.69 -27.53
N LEU A 488 -4.71 8.41 -26.24
CA LEU A 488 -4.15 9.25 -25.16
C LEU A 488 -2.61 9.23 -25.18
N LEU A 489 -2.01 8.11 -25.58
CA LEU A 489 -0.57 7.90 -25.66
C LEU A 489 0.02 8.17 -27.05
N GLN A 490 -0.72 8.78 -27.98
CA GLN A 490 -0.30 8.98 -29.38
C GLN A 490 1.04 9.74 -29.50
N ASP A 491 1.31 10.63 -28.56
CA ASP A 491 2.53 11.43 -28.48
C ASP A 491 3.76 10.59 -28.08
N LEU A 492 3.54 9.43 -27.48
CA LEU A 492 4.58 8.49 -27.04
C LEU A 492 4.68 7.26 -27.94
N LEU A 493 3.57 6.81 -28.54
CA LEU A 493 3.54 5.67 -29.45
C LEU A 493 3.99 6.06 -30.87
N THR A 494 4.56 5.10 -31.61
CA THR A 494 4.96 5.33 -33.01
C THR A 494 3.76 5.30 -33.97
N HIS A 495 2.76 4.47 -33.66
CA HIS A 495 1.47 4.39 -34.33
C HIS A 495 0.45 3.69 -33.41
N THR A 496 -0.84 3.76 -33.77
CA THR A 496 -1.92 3.01 -33.11
C THR A 496 -2.16 1.69 -33.82
N GLU A 497 -2.39 0.62 -33.07
CA GLU A 497 -2.76 -0.71 -33.59
C GLU A 497 -4.25 -0.97 -33.37
N ASN A 498 -4.95 -1.46 -34.40
CA ASN A 498 -6.33 -1.93 -34.25
C ASN A 498 -6.34 -3.24 -33.44
N SER A 499 -6.60 -3.11 -32.15
CA SER A 499 -6.55 -4.20 -31.18
C SER A 499 -7.90 -4.81 -30.86
N SER A 500 -9.00 -4.31 -31.46
CA SER A 500 -10.37 -4.69 -31.13
C SER A 500 -10.62 -6.21 -31.16
N ASP A 501 -10.14 -6.88 -32.21
CA ASP A 501 -10.25 -8.32 -32.38
C ASP A 501 -9.40 -9.11 -31.39
N SER A 502 -8.16 -8.65 -31.13
CA SER A 502 -7.25 -9.27 -30.16
C SER A 502 -7.82 -9.17 -28.75
N ILE A 503 -8.32 -7.99 -28.37
CA ILE A 503 -8.97 -7.73 -27.07
C ILE A 503 -10.18 -8.63 -26.92
N ARG A 504 -11.08 -8.69 -27.91
CA ARG A 504 -12.27 -9.57 -27.87
C ARG A 504 -11.91 -11.04 -27.63
N ARG A 505 -10.89 -11.56 -28.32
CA ARG A 505 -10.42 -12.94 -28.13
C ARG A 505 -9.75 -13.14 -26.76
N THR A 506 -9.02 -12.13 -26.28
CA THR A 506 -8.38 -12.15 -24.97
C THR A 506 -9.42 -12.12 -23.84
N THR A 507 -10.45 -11.28 -23.93
CA THR A 507 -11.52 -11.25 -22.92
C THR A 507 -12.31 -12.55 -22.88
N GLN A 508 -12.54 -13.17 -24.03
CA GLN A 508 -13.14 -14.50 -24.09
C GLN A 508 -12.27 -15.56 -23.39
N TYR A 509 -10.96 -15.56 -23.67
CA TYR A 509 -10.00 -16.46 -23.01
C TYR A 509 -9.96 -16.28 -21.49
N ILE A 510 -9.98 -15.02 -21.03
CA ILE A 510 -10.03 -14.69 -19.60
C ILE A 510 -11.32 -15.23 -18.94
N LYS A 511 -12.48 -15.06 -19.59
CA LYS A 511 -13.78 -15.55 -19.07
C LYS A 511 -13.79 -17.07 -18.97
N GLU A 512 -13.25 -17.77 -19.96
CA GLU A 512 -13.12 -19.23 -19.96
C GLU A 512 -12.25 -19.68 -18.77
N LYS A 513 -11.06 -19.07 -18.58
CA LYS A 513 -10.21 -19.34 -17.43
C LYS A 513 -10.92 -19.16 -16.08
N ILE A 514 -11.68 -18.07 -15.91
CA ILE A 514 -12.44 -17.80 -14.68
C ILE A 514 -13.53 -18.85 -14.45
N LYS A 515 -14.20 -19.32 -15.52
CA LYS A 515 -15.33 -20.27 -15.45
C LYS A 515 -14.91 -21.73 -15.27
N ASP A 516 -13.75 -22.10 -15.82
CA ASP A 516 -13.23 -23.47 -15.79
C ASP A 516 -12.59 -23.82 -14.44
N GLY A 517 -12.00 -22.83 -13.75
CA GLY A 517 -11.94 -22.65 -12.29
C GLY A 517 -11.37 -23.74 -11.37
N HIS A 518 -11.03 -24.93 -11.87
CA HIS A 518 -10.55 -26.04 -11.03
C HIS A 518 -9.09 -25.87 -10.57
N GLU A 519 -8.33 -24.94 -11.17
CA GLU A 519 -6.90 -24.72 -10.89
C GLU A 519 -6.54 -23.30 -10.43
N LEU A 520 -7.45 -22.32 -10.54
CA LEU A 520 -7.16 -20.94 -10.18
C LEU A 520 -7.50 -20.65 -8.71
N SER A 521 -6.60 -19.96 -8.01
CA SER A 521 -6.94 -19.37 -6.71
C SER A 521 -8.00 -18.27 -6.86
N THR A 522 -8.68 -17.97 -5.76
CA THR A 522 -9.63 -16.84 -5.66
C THR A 522 -9.00 -15.56 -6.20
N ASP A 523 -7.78 -15.25 -5.76
CA ASP A 523 -7.08 -14.01 -6.05
C ASP A 523 -6.69 -13.90 -7.53
N ARG A 524 -6.28 -15.01 -8.16
CA ARG A 524 -6.05 -15.05 -9.62
C ARG A 524 -7.33 -14.71 -10.38
N SER A 525 -8.46 -15.29 -9.98
CA SER A 525 -9.75 -15.09 -10.63
C SER A 525 -10.24 -13.65 -10.52
N ILE A 526 -10.00 -13.02 -9.37
CA ILE A 526 -10.29 -11.61 -9.15
C ILE A 526 -9.40 -10.72 -10.02
N ASN A 527 -8.09 -10.96 -10.05
CA ASN A 527 -7.20 -10.15 -10.90
C ASN A 527 -7.60 -10.25 -12.39
N LEU A 528 -7.95 -11.45 -12.86
CA LEU A 528 -8.46 -11.66 -14.22
C LEU A 528 -9.78 -10.90 -14.47
N PHE A 529 -10.67 -10.81 -13.48
CA PHE A 529 -11.86 -9.98 -13.58
C PHE A 529 -11.53 -8.48 -13.66
N LEU A 530 -10.58 -8.00 -12.86
CA LEU A 530 -10.12 -6.61 -12.95
C LEU A 530 -9.53 -6.30 -14.33
N CYS A 531 -8.83 -7.25 -14.95
CA CYS A 531 -8.36 -7.10 -16.32
C CYS A 531 -9.51 -6.85 -17.31
N LEU A 532 -10.68 -7.48 -17.11
CA LEU A 532 -11.88 -7.20 -17.91
C LEU A 532 -12.39 -5.77 -17.69
N LEU A 533 -12.32 -5.25 -16.45
CA LEU A 533 -12.68 -3.87 -16.13
C LEU A 533 -11.73 -2.86 -16.79
N GLU A 534 -10.42 -3.13 -16.83
CA GLU A 534 -9.44 -2.27 -17.50
C GLU A 534 -9.69 -2.16 -19.00
N VAL A 535 -10.21 -3.22 -19.64
CA VAL A 535 -10.63 -3.20 -21.05
C VAL A 535 -12.09 -2.79 -21.26
N LYS A 536 -12.77 -2.31 -20.20
CA LYS A 536 -14.19 -1.88 -20.20
C LYS A 536 -15.17 -2.98 -20.63
N ASP A 537 -14.81 -4.25 -20.47
CA ASP A 537 -15.69 -5.40 -20.75
C ASP A 537 -16.54 -5.74 -19.52
N GLN A 538 -17.81 -5.34 -19.56
CA GLN A 538 -18.82 -5.61 -18.52
C GLN A 538 -19.63 -6.89 -18.77
N THR A 539 -19.33 -7.67 -19.82
CA THR A 539 -20.16 -8.83 -20.19
C THR A 539 -20.16 -9.89 -19.10
N LEU A 540 -19.02 -10.19 -18.47
CA LEU A 540 -18.95 -11.15 -17.38
C LEU A 540 -19.74 -10.68 -16.15
N SER A 541 -19.69 -9.38 -15.83
CA SER A 541 -20.50 -8.78 -14.77
C SER A 541 -22.00 -8.99 -15.02
N ARG A 542 -22.45 -8.75 -16.27
CA ARG A 542 -23.84 -9.01 -16.68
C ARG A 542 -24.21 -10.50 -16.64
N GLU A 543 -23.36 -11.38 -17.16
CA GLU A 543 -23.58 -12.83 -17.11
C GLU A 543 -23.72 -13.34 -15.68
N ILE A 544 -22.93 -12.79 -14.75
CA ILE A 544 -23.01 -13.15 -13.33
C ILE A 544 -24.26 -12.56 -12.69
N GLN A 545 -24.62 -11.32 -13.00
CA GLN A 545 -25.90 -10.77 -12.55
C GLN A 545 -27.08 -11.60 -13.04
N GLU A 546 -27.10 -12.01 -14.30
CA GLU A 546 -28.12 -12.89 -14.87
C GLU A 546 -28.11 -14.26 -14.19
N PHE A 547 -26.93 -14.85 -13.97
CA PHE A 547 -26.78 -16.11 -13.25
C PHE A 547 -27.35 -16.04 -11.83
N VAL A 548 -27.07 -14.96 -11.10
CA VAL A 548 -27.56 -14.72 -9.74
C VAL A 548 -29.07 -14.45 -9.72
N LYS A 549 -29.62 -13.73 -10.72
CA LYS A 549 -31.06 -13.46 -10.85
C LYS A 549 -31.86 -14.66 -11.33
N SER A 550 -31.25 -15.58 -12.09
CA SER A 550 -31.88 -16.81 -12.60
C SER A 550 -31.84 -17.95 -11.59
N ASP A 551 -32.69 -18.98 -11.69
CA ASP A 551 -32.60 -20.17 -10.80
C ASP A 551 -31.40 -21.09 -11.08
N LYS A 552 -30.56 -20.78 -12.10
CA LYS A 552 -29.44 -21.63 -12.54
C LYS A 552 -28.34 -21.83 -11.50
N HIS A 553 -28.22 -20.93 -10.52
CA HIS A 553 -27.24 -21.05 -9.43
C HIS A 553 -27.56 -22.19 -8.44
N SER A 554 -28.75 -22.77 -8.52
CA SER A 554 -29.13 -24.00 -7.82
C SER A 554 -28.67 -25.27 -8.55
N GLU A 555 -28.44 -25.20 -9.87
CA GLU A 555 -28.15 -26.36 -10.72
C GLU A 555 -26.66 -26.71 -10.73
N LYS A 556 -25.77 -25.73 -10.91
CA LYS A 556 -24.32 -25.94 -10.97
C LYS A 556 -23.69 -25.84 -9.59
N LYS A 557 -22.97 -26.89 -9.15
CA LYS A 557 -22.22 -26.86 -7.89
C LYS A 557 -21.04 -25.87 -8.00
N LEU A 558 -21.05 -24.84 -7.17
CA LEU A 558 -19.98 -23.85 -7.07
C LEU A 558 -18.93 -24.30 -6.04
N SER A 559 -17.68 -23.93 -6.29
CA SER A 559 -16.61 -24.09 -5.31
C SER A 559 -16.57 -22.89 -4.37
N PRO A 560 -15.95 -23.00 -3.19
CA PRO A 560 -15.73 -21.85 -2.32
C PRO A 560 -14.98 -20.69 -3.00
N ALA A 561 -14.03 -20.98 -3.92
CA ALA A 561 -13.32 -19.97 -4.69
C ALA A 561 -14.26 -19.24 -5.68
N HIS A 562 -15.13 -19.98 -6.39
CA HIS A 562 -16.15 -19.37 -7.25
C HIS A 562 -17.06 -18.44 -6.45
N CYS A 563 -17.45 -18.83 -5.24
CA CYS A 563 -18.28 -18.00 -4.36
C CYS A 563 -17.58 -16.69 -3.97
N SER A 564 -16.29 -16.72 -3.60
CA SER A 564 -15.53 -15.50 -3.33
C SER A 564 -15.43 -14.58 -4.55
N THR A 565 -15.17 -15.16 -5.72
CA THR A 565 -15.08 -14.42 -7.00
C THR A 565 -16.42 -13.75 -7.34
N ILE A 566 -17.53 -14.48 -7.25
CA ILE A 566 -18.89 -13.91 -7.43
C ILE A 566 -19.15 -12.81 -6.40
N SER A 567 -18.80 -13.05 -5.13
CA SER A 567 -18.98 -12.05 -4.07
C SER A 567 -18.23 -10.76 -4.39
N TYR A 568 -17.01 -10.86 -4.91
CA TYR A 568 -16.23 -9.68 -5.29
C TYR A 568 -16.84 -8.98 -6.51
N MET A 569 -17.21 -9.72 -7.54
CA MET A 569 -17.82 -9.14 -8.74
C MET A 569 -19.13 -8.40 -8.42
N LEU A 570 -19.96 -8.95 -7.51
CA LEU A 570 -21.15 -8.26 -7.01
C LEU A 570 -20.79 -6.99 -6.24
N GLN A 571 -19.74 -7.02 -5.41
CA GLN A 571 -19.21 -5.82 -4.74
C GLN A 571 -18.65 -4.79 -5.72
N MET A 572 -18.26 -5.16 -6.93
CA MET A 572 -17.73 -4.24 -7.94
C MET A 572 -18.78 -3.74 -8.94
N SER A 573 -19.97 -4.35 -8.95
CA SER A 573 -21.03 -4.05 -9.91
C SER A 573 -21.67 -2.68 -9.69
N GLU A 574 -21.83 -1.90 -10.76
CA GLU A 574 -22.47 -0.58 -10.70
C GLU A 574 -23.93 -0.65 -10.26
N GLU A 575 -24.63 -1.71 -10.68
CA GLU A 575 -26.02 -1.95 -10.30
C GLU A 575 -26.07 -2.82 -9.03
N PRO A 576 -26.83 -2.41 -8.00
CA PRO A 576 -27.01 -3.21 -6.80
C PRO A 576 -27.90 -4.42 -7.06
N LEU A 577 -27.62 -5.52 -6.38
CA LEU A 577 -28.43 -6.73 -6.46
C LEU A 577 -29.71 -6.56 -5.64
N ASP A 578 -30.86 -6.96 -6.19
CA ASP A 578 -32.14 -6.80 -5.48
C ASP A 578 -32.24 -7.72 -4.26
N GLU A 579 -31.88 -9.00 -4.40
CA GLU A 579 -31.93 -10.00 -3.34
C GLU A 579 -30.72 -10.94 -3.40
N LEU A 580 -30.03 -11.09 -2.27
CA LEU A 580 -28.97 -12.08 -2.06
C LEU A 580 -29.45 -13.17 -1.09
N ASP A 581 -29.81 -14.34 -1.61
CA ASP A 581 -30.20 -15.50 -0.80
C ASP A 581 -29.13 -16.59 -0.87
N LEU A 582 -28.40 -16.78 0.24
CA LEU A 582 -27.29 -17.73 0.31
C LEU A 582 -27.74 -19.18 0.19
N LYS A 583 -29.00 -19.50 0.53
CA LYS A 583 -29.51 -20.87 0.48
C LYS A 583 -29.83 -21.34 -0.93
N LYS A 584 -30.06 -20.42 -1.87
CA LYS A 584 -30.29 -20.78 -3.28
C LYS A 584 -29.03 -21.29 -3.99
N TYR A 585 -27.83 -20.90 -3.52
CA TYR A 585 -26.57 -21.34 -4.13
C TYR A 585 -26.22 -22.79 -3.79
N ASN A 586 -25.98 -23.59 -4.83
CA ASN A 586 -25.49 -24.96 -4.70
C ASN A 586 -23.99 -24.97 -4.41
N THR A 587 -23.61 -24.84 -3.13
CA THR A 587 -22.22 -24.79 -2.66
C THR A 587 -22.11 -25.32 -1.22
N SER A 588 -20.90 -25.49 -0.70
CA SER A 588 -20.68 -25.85 0.71
C SER A 588 -21.09 -24.70 1.64
N ASP A 589 -21.27 -24.97 2.93
CA ASP A 589 -21.55 -23.90 3.91
C ASP A 589 -20.43 -22.85 3.95
N GLU A 590 -19.18 -23.26 3.75
CA GLU A 590 -18.07 -22.34 3.56
C GLU A 590 -18.24 -21.46 2.31
N GLY A 591 -18.64 -22.05 1.17
CA GLY A 591 -18.91 -21.29 -0.04
C GLY A 591 -20.05 -20.28 0.13
N ARG A 592 -21.12 -20.64 0.85
CA ARG A 592 -22.20 -19.71 1.19
C ARG A 592 -21.68 -18.54 2.02
N ARG A 593 -20.87 -18.82 3.02
CA ARG A 593 -20.28 -17.77 3.88
C ARG A 593 -19.35 -16.83 3.11
N ARG A 594 -18.64 -17.33 2.09
CA ARG A 594 -17.80 -16.51 1.20
C ARG A 594 -18.57 -15.55 0.29
N LEU A 595 -19.89 -15.64 0.21
CA LEU A 595 -20.76 -14.69 -0.51
C LEU A 595 -21.23 -13.52 0.36
N ILE A 596 -21.07 -13.59 1.68
CA ILE A 596 -21.55 -12.58 2.63
C ILE A 596 -21.02 -11.17 2.33
N PRO A 597 -19.74 -10.97 1.93
CA PRO A 597 -19.25 -9.63 1.60
C PRO A 597 -20.05 -8.90 0.50
N ALA A 598 -20.76 -9.63 -0.38
CA ALA A 598 -21.65 -9.01 -1.38
C ALA A 598 -22.82 -8.21 -0.78
N VAL A 599 -23.13 -8.41 0.51
CA VAL A 599 -24.20 -7.71 1.23
C VAL A 599 -24.11 -6.19 1.12
N ILE A 600 -22.91 -5.63 0.99
CA ILE A 600 -22.69 -4.19 0.86
C ILE A 600 -23.37 -3.62 -0.40
N ASN A 601 -23.50 -4.41 -1.47
CA ASN A 601 -24.11 -4.00 -2.73
C ASN A 601 -25.44 -4.71 -3.03
N CYS A 602 -26.19 -5.09 -1.99
CA CYS A 602 -27.50 -5.73 -2.13
C CYS A 602 -28.58 -4.88 -1.44
N ARG A 603 -29.80 -4.85 -1.98
CA ARG A 603 -30.96 -4.18 -1.34
C ARG A 603 -31.58 -5.06 -0.25
N LYS A 604 -31.60 -6.39 -0.45
CA LYS A 604 -32.11 -7.39 0.49
C LYS A 604 -31.14 -8.56 0.62
N ALA A 605 -30.90 -9.02 1.84
CA ALA A 605 -30.03 -10.17 2.12
C ALA A 605 -30.72 -11.20 3.03
N LEU A 606 -30.75 -12.45 2.58
CA LEU A 606 -31.38 -13.59 3.26
C LEU A 606 -30.31 -14.58 3.70
N PHE A 607 -29.86 -14.45 4.95
CA PHE A 607 -28.80 -15.25 5.56
C PHE A 607 -29.34 -16.22 6.62
N ALA A 608 -30.64 -16.51 6.57
CA ALA A 608 -31.30 -17.35 7.54
C ALA A 608 -30.71 -18.77 7.56
N GLY A 609 -30.36 -19.28 8.75
CA GLY A 609 -29.85 -20.64 8.93
C GLY A 609 -28.51 -20.92 8.23
N CYS A 610 -27.66 -19.92 8.04
CA CYS A 610 -26.38 -20.04 7.33
C CYS A 610 -25.17 -20.37 8.24
N ASN A 611 -25.41 -20.67 9.53
CA ASN A 611 -24.37 -20.97 10.51
C ASN A 611 -23.30 -19.86 10.57
N LEU A 612 -23.78 -18.62 10.73
CA LEU A 612 -22.91 -17.46 10.86
C LEU A 612 -22.14 -17.49 12.18
N SER A 613 -20.85 -17.18 12.12
CA SER A 613 -20.00 -16.91 13.30
C SER A 613 -19.86 -15.41 13.54
N GLY A 614 -19.23 -15.02 14.66
CA GLY A 614 -18.95 -13.61 14.98
C GLY A 614 -18.24 -12.84 13.86
N GLN A 615 -17.29 -13.46 13.16
CA GLN A 615 -16.59 -12.86 12.01
C GLN A 615 -17.56 -12.47 10.88
N HIS A 616 -18.62 -13.24 10.67
CA HIS A 616 -19.63 -12.92 9.65
C HIS A 616 -20.56 -11.79 10.10
N CYS A 617 -20.90 -11.75 11.40
CA CYS A 617 -21.64 -10.61 11.99
C CYS A 617 -20.86 -9.31 11.85
N GLU A 618 -19.54 -9.38 12.00
CA GLU A 618 -18.62 -8.28 11.78
C GLU A 618 -18.61 -7.82 10.33
N THR A 619 -18.46 -8.72 9.35
CA THR A 619 -18.55 -8.35 7.92
C THR A 619 -19.84 -7.60 7.60
N VAL A 620 -20.96 -8.08 8.15
CA VAL A 620 -22.27 -7.42 7.97
C VAL A 620 -22.33 -6.07 8.69
N SER A 621 -21.80 -5.98 9.91
CA SER A 621 -21.71 -4.71 10.65
C SER A 621 -20.88 -3.67 9.88
N SER A 622 -19.70 -4.04 9.38
CA SER A 622 -18.86 -3.16 8.55
C SER A 622 -19.58 -2.68 7.29
N ALA A 623 -20.29 -3.58 6.60
CA ALA A 623 -21.11 -3.19 5.46
C ALA A 623 -22.14 -2.12 5.87
N LEU A 624 -22.86 -2.33 6.98
CA LEU A 624 -23.85 -1.34 7.50
C LEU A 624 -23.22 0.01 7.88
N GLN A 625 -21.95 0.03 8.28
CA GLN A 625 -21.22 1.26 8.60
C GLN A 625 -20.72 2.00 7.36
N SER A 626 -20.58 1.30 6.23
CA SER A 626 -20.08 1.88 4.99
C SER A 626 -21.08 2.86 4.35
N SER A 627 -20.56 4.01 3.92
CA SER A 627 -21.35 5.00 3.16
C SER A 627 -21.81 4.50 1.77
N THR A 628 -21.21 3.42 1.26
CA THR A 628 -21.58 2.82 -0.04
C THR A 628 -22.63 1.72 0.08
N CYS A 629 -23.03 1.35 1.31
CA CYS A 629 -23.99 0.29 1.53
C CYS A 629 -25.41 0.69 1.15
N VAL A 630 -26.09 -0.18 0.40
CA VAL A 630 -27.45 0.04 -0.11
C VAL A 630 -28.49 -0.90 0.51
N LEU A 631 -28.10 -1.65 1.54
CA LEU A 631 -28.92 -2.67 2.20
C LEU A 631 -30.11 -2.06 2.94
N ARG A 632 -31.31 -2.54 2.62
CA ARG A 632 -32.60 -2.14 3.23
C ARG A 632 -33.21 -3.24 4.08
N GLU A 633 -33.05 -4.49 3.67
CA GLU A 633 -33.57 -5.64 4.41
C GLU A 633 -32.49 -6.68 4.69
N LEU A 634 -32.44 -7.17 5.93
CA LEU A 634 -31.48 -8.19 6.35
C LEU A 634 -32.18 -9.24 7.22
N ASP A 635 -32.10 -10.50 6.82
CA ASP A 635 -32.59 -11.65 7.58
C ASP A 635 -31.43 -12.53 8.05
N LEU A 636 -31.20 -12.54 9.37
CA LEU A 636 -30.21 -13.34 10.09
C LEU A 636 -30.87 -14.43 10.95
N SER A 637 -32.17 -14.69 10.77
CA SER A 637 -32.92 -15.66 11.57
C SER A 637 -32.29 -17.07 11.53
N ASN A 638 -32.56 -17.89 12.55
CA ASN A 638 -31.99 -19.25 12.67
C ASN A 638 -30.45 -19.33 12.67
N ASN A 639 -29.75 -18.27 13.07
CA ASN A 639 -28.31 -18.32 13.35
C ASN A 639 -28.05 -18.14 14.84
N ASP A 640 -27.03 -18.82 15.36
CA ASP A 640 -26.56 -18.63 16.72
C ASP A 640 -25.50 -17.53 16.76
N LEU A 641 -25.96 -16.28 16.81
CA LEU A 641 -25.08 -15.11 16.70
C LEU A 641 -24.27 -14.84 17.97
N GLN A 642 -24.66 -15.44 19.11
CA GLN A 642 -24.13 -15.14 20.44
C GLN A 642 -24.25 -13.64 20.83
N ASP A 643 -23.99 -13.29 22.09
CA ASP A 643 -24.06 -11.88 22.52
C ASP A 643 -23.03 -11.00 21.81
N SER A 644 -21.87 -11.56 21.45
CA SER A 644 -20.81 -10.86 20.72
C SER A 644 -21.24 -10.48 19.29
N GLY A 645 -21.86 -11.40 18.54
CA GLY A 645 -22.37 -11.11 17.20
C GLY A 645 -23.52 -10.09 17.22
N VAL A 646 -24.42 -10.17 18.20
CA VAL A 646 -25.49 -9.17 18.38
C VAL A 646 -24.92 -7.79 18.69
N LYS A 647 -23.89 -7.70 19.54
CA LYS A 647 -23.20 -6.44 19.85
C LYS A 647 -22.58 -5.81 18.60
N LEU A 648 -21.83 -6.60 17.81
CA LEU A 648 -21.21 -6.14 16.57
C LEU A 648 -22.25 -5.57 15.60
N LEU A 649 -23.36 -6.28 15.39
CA LEU A 649 -24.45 -5.81 14.53
C LEU A 649 -25.12 -4.55 15.08
N SER A 650 -25.33 -4.48 16.40
CA SER A 650 -25.89 -3.28 17.04
C SER A 650 -25.02 -2.05 16.79
N ASP A 651 -23.70 -2.19 16.86
CA ASP A 651 -22.79 -1.07 16.60
C ASP A 651 -22.82 -0.63 15.14
N GLY A 652 -22.94 -1.56 14.20
CA GLY A 652 -23.13 -1.24 12.78
C GLY A 652 -24.45 -0.51 12.49
N LEU A 653 -25.53 -0.89 13.17
CA LEU A 653 -26.85 -0.25 13.01
C LEU A 653 -26.91 1.18 13.55
N LYS A 654 -26.08 1.52 14.56
CA LYS A 654 -25.95 2.86 15.12
C LYS A 654 -25.25 3.84 14.18
N SER A 655 -24.57 3.35 13.14
CA SER A 655 -23.92 4.22 12.15
C SER A 655 -24.95 5.08 11.41
N THR A 656 -24.62 6.35 11.23
CA THR A 656 -25.41 7.30 10.41
C THR A 656 -25.47 6.91 8.94
N ASN A 657 -24.57 6.04 8.49
CA ASN A 657 -24.54 5.53 7.12
C ASN A 657 -25.51 4.36 6.89
N SER A 658 -26.00 3.72 7.97
CA SER A 658 -26.83 2.52 7.87
C SER A 658 -28.22 2.84 7.31
N GLN A 659 -28.47 2.39 6.08
CA GLN A 659 -29.75 2.55 5.38
C GLN A 659 -30.75 1.41 5.66
N LEU A 660 -30.42 0.49 6.58
CA LEU A 660 -31.23 -0.68 6.87
C LEU A 660 -32.59 -0.28 7.48
N GLU A 661 -33.67 -0.81 6.93
CA GLU A 661 -35.05 -0.55 7.35
C GLU A 661 -35.61 -1.75 8.14
N ILE A 662 -35.29 -2.97 7.72
CA ILE A 662 -35.81 -4.21 8.31
C ILE A 662 -34.65 -5.13 8.71
N LEU A 663 -34.64 -5.54 9.98
CA LEU A 663 -33.76 -6.59 10.49
C LEU A 663 -34.57 -7.71 11.12
N ARG A 664 -34.37 -8.94 10.64
CA ARG A 664 -34.95 -10.16 11.22
C ARG A 664 -33.84 -10.96 11.89
N TYR A 665 -33.93 -11.23 13.18
CA TYR A 665 -33.00 -12.10 13.91
C TYR A 665 -33.70 -12.77 15.09
N PHE A 666 -33.17 -13.89 15.59
CA PHE A 666 -33.72 -14.54 16.78
C PHE A 666 -32.89 -14.23 18.01
N ARG A 667 -33.58 -13.90 19.11
CA ARG A 667 -33.00 -13.74 20.44
C ARG A 667 -33.44 -14.90 21.32
N PHE A 668 -32.48 -15.57 21.97
CA PHE A 668 -32.79 -16.53 23.03
C PHE A 668 -32.97 -15.76 24.34
N ASP A 669 -34.20 -15.36 24.66
CA ASP A 669 -34.55 -14.92 26.02
C ASP A 669 -35.27 -16.07 26.75
N LEU A 670 -34.71 -16.50 27.88
CA LEU A 670 -35.38 -17.31 28.92
C LEU A 670 -36.05 -18.62 28.46
N GLY A 671 -35.44 -19.37 27.54
CA GLY A 671 -35.84 -20.75 27.23
C GLY A 671 -37.06 -20.93 26.31
N TYR A 672 -37.57 -19.85 25.71
CA TYR A 672 -38.59 -19.91 24.66
C TYR A 672 -38.06 -19.34 23.34
N ARG A 673 -38.48 -19.93 22.21
CA ARG A 673 -38.20 -19.42 20.86
C ARG A 673 -39.21 -18.33 20.54
N GLU A 674 -38.85 -17.06 20.69
CA GLU A 674 -39.65 -15.95 20.17
C GLU A 674 -38.97 -15.29 18.97
N CYS A 675 -39.74 -15.10 17.89
CA CYS A 675 -39.31 -14.36 16.71
C CYS A 675 -39.30 -12.86 17.00
N SER A 676 -38.12 -12.27 17.23
CA SER A 676 -37.97 -10.82 17.36
C SER A 676 -37.77 -10.16 15.99
N GLU A 677 -38.78 -9.46 15.47
CA GLU A 677 -38.62 -8.57 14.32
C GLU A 677 -38.16 -7.20 14.84
N ALA A 678 -36.93 -6.80 14.53
CA ALA A 678 -36.47 -5.44 14.80
C ALA A 678 -36.70 -4.61 13.54
N VAL A 679 -37.93 -4.10 13.39
CA VAL A 679 -38.17 -2.95 12.51
C VAL A 679 -37.40 -1.78 13.13
N LYS A 680 -36.52 -1.13 12.36
CA LYS A 680 -35.76 0.03 12.83
C LYS A 680 -36.75 1.18 13.06
N PHE A 681 -37.35 1.24 14.25
CA PHE A 681 -38.05 2.43 14.71
C PHE A 681 -36.97 3.51 14.89
N ASN A 682 -36.91 4.43 13.94
CA ASN A 682 -36.24 5.72 14.05
C ASN A 682 -36.76 6.48 15.30
N THR A 683 -36.40 6.08 16.52
CA THR A 683 -36.77 6.78 17.77
C THR A 683 -35.97 6.34 19.01
N LEU A 684 -34.69 5.98 18.88
CA LEU A 684 -33.77 6.02 20.03
C LEU A 684 -32.59 6.95 19.75
N SER A 685 -32.89 8.22 20.08
CA SER A 685 -32.03 9.40 20.27
C SER A 685 -31.21 9.95 19.10
N LYS A 686 -31.43 11.26 18.87
CA LYS A 686 -30.42 12.24 18.44
C LYS A 686 -29.03 11.97 19.02
#